data_AF-S8F9Q7-F1
#
_entry.id   AF-S8F9Q7-F1
#
_cell.length_a   1.000
_cell.length_b   1.000
_cell.length_c   1.000
_cell.angle_alpha   90.00
_cell.angle_beta   90.00
_cell.angle_gamma   90.00
#
_symmetry.space_group_name_H-M   'P 1'
#
loop_
_entity.id
_entity.type
_entity.pdbx_description
1 polymer ?
#
loop_
_entity_poly.entity_id
_entity_poly.type
_entity_poly.pdbx_seq_one_letter_code
_entity_poly.pdbx_strand_id
1 'polypeptide(L)'
;MRVPSASSHTTATSSAPISTPSPPNVPSLSRKRGDEATPAAKRLGLSSHDEEGEYEEGDVLDTPGREKKWEDAATTPGRMKRTRSTGSKGGVNLTLRDQEKHIDNLKKENFNIKLKVHFLEERLAQLAPDQIEAALKQNINLKIEVQQRGMELKKLRKLVLEQQRELEKLQRGNGGASSRARELEEKLEEREREIRELRRRRAVGPDDGVLRELEARNAELEDELENVRALLEENTDEMERLRELVERRGGEPGADERLCRRVEELEDENEDLRARIDELEEHVTHGNDEKEDLADMVETLKLEMEDLQRRREAESVERSQSRVQILEEREEREAVEDDLNAVRDKLAAAQIELQQKEDEVDMKDREIEDLVAEHKRIVETLDDEWRGEMDELRGQAEELKDVLEQKDAENRDLRMSLAEVENGMAELQDQTEIAVGHLQQESEEKDAEIEAANREIEKLGHQVYMLEEENERIKEASDRLREDEAVERERLEALSAALKDKVADLKAHLEEMQDLIESRDQDISAYKARSEELAHHVERLVEEVQRERASREHLEADLDNAEKEHDAALRAEQRALEAKESALQSALNDLARTQSLLTQREMDLEQVQIALETLEAESKKLGESHTTARFSLQLEVDRLKRDLERLEEELARARKELGDRERKGRERDGAIDKLHAENRELASQLAAQTQARLNVSEKLENTLASLKVAEAEVVQFRTKIAELEQRLAKDQRSLLSAEAQYRDQLTERNTLLLTIYQYMDKILGVDKTPKKHGQAETKPFTNFSVFHDNLISRLKQLSEIQGIFDKRVKDAESKYAEKLSDMRKQLDHRWKQLDKFEASLKTVAEAKVAWRKKLSAKEGEAEALKTTVSELQAQLVSIRKPGQGDSMEVRALAARANNAERRITNLQNQLVLSEEKLTTINQKTVAADSKWDVRVKEYETRLKKAEEAVKRERQGAKERVFELETQLKTLQRQLDLENKRNQRLQEITESHGLNTRSPRPS
;
A
#
# COMPACT_ATOMS: atom_id res chain seq x y z
N MET A 1 52.05 20.16 44.92
CA MET A 1 52.62 21.42 44.39
C MET A 1 51.52 22.48 44.47
N ARG A 2 51.73 23.58 45.21
CA ARG A 2 52.04 24.96 44.76
C ARG A 2 50.89 25.73 44.05
N VAL A 3 50.34 26.68 44.82
CA VAL A 3 49.49 27.87 44.54
C VAL A 3 50.34 28.97 43.81
N PRO A 4 49.83 29.86 42.90
CA PRO A 4 48.95 31.05 43.13
C PRO A 4 47.69 31.14 42.21
N SER A 5 46.60 31.91 42.46
CA SER A 5 46.37 33.38 42.72
C SER A 5 46.46 34.26 41.45
N ALA A 6 45.71 35.36 41.23
CA ALA A 6 44.93 36.29 42.08
C ALA A 6 43.79 37.01 41.26
N SER A 7 42.67 37.57 41.78
CA SER A 7 42.42 38.90 42.45
C SER A 7 42.57 40.16 41.55
N SER A 8 41.83 41.30 41.66
CA SER A 8 40.65 41.73 42.46
C SER A 8 40.23 43.21 42.12
N HIS A 9 39.18 43.72 42.81
CA HIS A 9 38.71 45.15 42.96
C HIS A 9 37.66 45.68 41.95
N THR A 10 36.72 46.57 42.31
CA THR A 10 36.36 47.28 43.59
C THR A 10 34.94 46.83 44.09
N THR A 11 34.15 47.43 45.01
CA THR A 11 34.15 48.67 45.86
C THR A 11 33.46 48.40 47.24
N ALA A 12 32.71 49.36 47.84
CA ALA A 12 31.94 49.29 49.11
C ALA A 12 30.76 50.32 49.05
N THR A 13 29.87 50.62 50.04
CA THR A 13 29.88 50.57 51.52
C THR A 13 28.45 50.49 52.16
N SER A 14 28.39 50.36 53.50
CA SER A 14 27.45 51.03 54.46
C SER A 14 26.18 50.34 55.07
N SER A 15 26.31 50.04 56.38
CA SER A 15 25.38 50.31 57.54
C SER A 15 23.89 49.85 57.61
N ALA A 16 23.50 49.38 58.81
CA ALA A 16 22.14 49.02 59.30
C ALA A 16 21.46 50.23 60.05
N PRO A 17 20.39 50.16 60.92
CA PRO A 17 19.79 49.02 61.66
C PRO A 17 18.26 48.95 61.99
N ILE A 18 17.81 47.75 62.43
CA ILE A 18 16.87 47.39 63.55
C ILE A 18 15.44 47.99 63.68
N SER A 19 14.45 47.09 63.89
CA SER A 19 13.40 47.18 64.94
C SER A 19 12.76 45.79 65.25
N THR A 20 12.11 45.65 66.42
CA THR A 20 11.58 44.41 67.06
C THR A 20 10.14 44.68 67.62
N PRO A 21 9.42 43.84 68.43
CA PRO A 21 9.73 42.56 69.12
C PRO A 21 8.61 41.46 69.02
N SER A 22 8.49 40.58 70.04
CA SER A 22 7.93 39.21 69.94
C SER A 22 6.62 38.92 70.76
N PRO A 23 6.40 37.78 71.50
CA PRO A 23 5.21 36.91 71.33
C PRO A 23 4.29 36.83 72.58
N PRO A 24 3.36 35.83 72.70
CA PRO A 24 3.64 34.67 73.56
C PRO A 24 2.99 33.32 73.11
N ASN A 25 2.87 32.33 74.02
CA ASN A 25 2.63 30.90 73.73
C ASN A 25 1.89 30.16 74.89
N VAL A 26 0.99 29.20 74.57
CA VAL A 26 0.24 28.25 75.48
C VAL A 26 -0.64 28.90 76.60
N PRO A 27 -1.54 28.21 77.38
CA PRO A 27 -1.44 26.87 78.02
C PRO A 27 -2.73 25.99 77.97
N SER A 28 -3.04 25.25 79.05
CA SER A 28 -3.73 23.94 79.08
C SER A 28 -4.98 23.85 79.99
N LEU A 29 -5.50 22.62 80.16
CA LEU A 29 -6.41 22.10 81.22
C LEU A 29 -7.94 22.13 80.98
N SER A 30 -8.71 21.68 81.99
CA SER A 30 -9.92 20.84 81.84
C SER A 30 -11.08 21.16 82.81
N ARG A 31 -12.24 20.53 82.54
CA ARG A 31 -13.43 20.26 83.42
C ARG A 31 -14.59 21.28 83.55
N LYS A 32 -15.79 20.75 83.25
CA LYS A 32 -17.11 20.83 83.94
C LYS A 32 -17.89 22.17 84.08
N ARG A 33 -19.16 22.10 83.62
CA ARG A 33 -20.42 22.76 84.10
C ARG A 33 -20.43 24.30 84.20
N GLY A 34 -21.54 25.01 83.94
CA GLY A 34 -22.93 24.59 83.68
C GLY A 34 -23.93 25.68 84.18
N ASP A 35 -25.24 25.65 83.94
CA ASP A 35 -26.15 24.84 83.10
C ASP A 35 -27.47 25.68 82.87
N GLU A 36 -28.42 25.26 82.00
CA GLU A 36 -29.75 25.88 81.68
C GLU A 36 -29.76 27.21 80.86
N ALA A 37 -30.72 27.52 79.95
CA ALA A 37 -32.03 26.92 79.62
C ALA A 37 -32.35 26.83 78.07
N THR A 38 -33.49 26.22 77.75
CA THR A 38 -34.04 25.76 76.44
C THR A 38 -34.71 26.82 75.53
N PRO A 39 -35.20 26.50 74.28
CA PRO A 39 -34.97 25.34 73.39
C PRO A 39 -34.74 25.66 71.88
N ALA A 40 -34.13 24.74 71.11
CA ALA A 40 -34.30 24.62 69.63
C ALA A 40 -33.97 23.18 69.12
N ALA A 41 -34.45 22.81 67.93
CA ALA A 41 -34.52 21.41 67.46
C ALA A 41 -33.19 20.77 66.97
N LYS A 42 -33.16 19.42 66.95
CA LYS A 42 -31.97 18.55 66.80
C LYS A 42 -31.54 18.23 65.35
N ARG A 43 -30.27 17.85 65.22
CA ARG A 43 -29.75 16.71 64.43
C ARG A 43 -28.74 15.94 65.34
N LEU A 44 -28.23 14.73 65.07
CA LEU A 44 -28.30 13.81 63.93
C LEU A 44 -28.11 12.36 64.45
N GLY A 45 -28.70 11.35 63.80
CA GLY A 45 -28.49 9.91 64.08
C GLY A 45 -29.50 9.29 65.07
N LEU A 46 -29.80 7.98 65.02
CA LEU A 46 -29.20 6.91 64.20
C LEU A 46 -30.22 5.76 63.95
N SER A 47 -30.11 5.09 62.78
CA SER A 47 -30.56 3.72 62.41
C SER A 47 -32.02 3.25 62.69
N SER A 48 -32.77 2.90 61.62
CA SER A 48 -33.25 1.52 61.30
C SER A 48 -34.45 1.53 60.31
N HIS A 49 -34.48 0.60 59.34
CA HIS A 49 -35.53 0.32 58.34
C HIS A 49 -35.99 1.52 57.45
N ASP A 50 -36.16 1.43 56.12
CA ASP A 50 -36.67 0.43 55.14
C ASP A 50 -38.14 0.67 54.72
N GLU A 51 -38.38 0.38 53.44
CA GLU A 51 -39.65 0.35 52.67
C GLU A 51 -40.32 1.67 52.21
N GLU A 52 -40.85 1.60 50.97
CA GLU A 52 -41.75 2.53 50.22
C GLU A 52 -41.19 3.96 49.92
N GLY A 53 -41.53 4.68 48.84
CA GLY A 53 -42.76 4.75 48.03
C GLY A 53 -43.46 6.08 48.39
N GLU A 54 -43.80 7.03 47.50
CA GLU A 54 -44.03 7.02 46.03
C GLU A 54 -43.71 8.43 45.40
N TYR A 55 -44.33 8.72 44.25
CA TYR A 55 -44.42 9.95 43.42
C TYR A 55 -44.64 11.29 44.19
N GLU A 56 -44.49 12.52 43.65
CA GLU A 56 -44.54 13.02 42.26
C GLU A 56 -43.92 14.46 42.12
N GLU A 57 -43.40 14.78 40.91
CA GLU A 57 -43.51 16.05 40.12
C GLU A 57 -43.24 17.51 40.64
N GLY A 58 -42.49 18.28 39.81
CA GLY A 58 -42.58 19.76 39.64
C GLY A 58 -41.85 20.69 40.65
N ASP A 59 -41.57 21.98 40.35
CA ASP A 59 -41.33 22.69 39.08
C ASP A 59 -40.60 24.06 39.32
N VAL A 60 -40.08 24.69 38.27
CA VAL A 60 -39.80 26.14 38.06
C VAL A 60 -38.97 26.97 39.09
N LEU A 61 -37.74 27.28 38.64
CA LEU A 61 -37.07 28.60 38.59
C LEU A 61 -37.57 29.81 39.41
N ASP A 62 -36.64 30.49 40.10
CA ASP A 62 -36.37 31.93 39.86
C ASP A 62 -34.91 32.33 40.21
N THR A 63 -34.44 33.51 39.79
CA THR A 63 -33.07 34.04 39.96
C THR A 63 -33.09 35.58 40.21
N PRO A 64 -32.06 36.22 40.84
CA PRO A 64 -30.98 36.80 40.02
C PRO A 64 -29.60 37.13 40.70
N GLY A 65 -28.48 36.77 40.05
CA GLY A 65 -27.13 37.40 40.22
C GLY A 65 -26.36 37.12 41.53
N ARG A 66 -25.05 37.40 41.68
CA ARG A 66 -23.97 37.99 40.83
C ARG A 66 -22.63 37.86 41.63
N GLU A 67 -21.38 37.68 41.15
CA GLU A 67 -20.66 37.51 39.86
C GLU A 67 -19.64 36.34 39.96
N LYS A 68 -19.28 35.68 38.83
CA LYS A 68 -17.91 35.68 38.23
C LYS A 68 -17.76 34.67 37.07
N LYS A 69 -17.31 35.19 35.91
CA LYS A 69 -16.63 34.59 34.72
C LYS A 69 -16.90 33.11 34.32
N TRP A 70 -17.31 32.77 33.08
CA TRP A 70 -16.66 33.03 31.76
C TRP A 70 -15.30 32.29 31.63
N GLU A 71 -14.85 31.66 30.52
CA GLU A 71 -15.27 31.42 29.12
C GLU A 71 -14.80 29.99 28.69
N ASP A 72 -15.13 29.33 27.56
CA ASP A 72 -16.36 29.18 26.72
C ASP A 72 -16.09 28.06 25.65
N ALA A 73 -17.01 27.79 24.70
CA ALA A 73 -16.93 26.77 23.64
C ALA A 73 -15.97 27.07 22.46
N ALA A 74 -15.58 26.03 21.67
CA ALA A 74 -15.89 25.91 20.21
C ALA A 74 -14.97 24.95 19.38
N THR A 75 -15.62 24.22 18.45
CA THR A 75 -15.21 23.75 17.09
C THR A 75 -13.76 23.38 16.68
N THR A 76 -13.67 22.29 15.89
CA THR A 76 -12.65 21.92 14.87
C THR A 76 -12.20 23.07 13.95
N PRO A 77 -11.00 23.02 13.29
CA PRO A 77 -10.56 21.90 12.40
C PRO A 77 -9.03 21.63 12.21
N GLY A 78 -8.69 20.55 11.46
CA GLY A 78 -7.56 20.62 10.51
C GLY A 78 -6.47 19.53 10.47
N ARG A 79 -6.72 18.42 9.75
CA ARG A 79 -5.82 17.80 8.73
C ARG A 79 -4.29 17.65 9.00
N MET A 80 -3.81 16.40 9.04
CA MET A 80 -2.63 15.91 8.26
C MET A 80 -2.74 14.38 8.02
N LYS A 81 -2.03 13.83 7.03
CA LYS A 81 -2.14 12.42 6.58
C LYS A 81 -1.13 11.48 7.27
N ARG A 82 -1.51 10.21 7.50
CA ARG A 82 -0.74 9.05 6.97
C ARG A 82 -1.53 7.73 6.94
N THR A 83 -1.35 6.98 5.85
CA THR A 83 -1.48 5.52 5.65
C THR A 83 -2.39 4.70 6.58
N ARG A 84 -3.52 4.21 6.04
CA ARG A 84 -4.16 2.96 6.51
C ARG A 84 -3.38 1.76 5.99
N SER A 85 -3.16 0.76 6.84
CA SER A 85 -3.16 -0.64 6.40
C SER A 85 -4.59 -1.21 6.55
N THR A 86 -4.91 -2.21 5.73
CA THR A 86 -5.94 -3.20 6.06
C THR A 86 -5.42 -4.07 7.21
N GLY A 87 -6.22 -4.62 8.12
CA GLY A 87 -7.68 -4.73 8.14
C GLY A 87 -8.05 -6.18 8.48
N SER A 88 -8.48 -6.44 9.72
CA SER A 88 -8.89 -7.78 10.16
C SER A 88 -10.05 -7.68 11.15
N LYS A 89 -10.96 -8.66 11.11
CA LYS A 89 -12.01 -8.89 12.10
C LYS A 89 -11.55 -10.05 12.99
N GLY A 90 -11.63 -9.90 14.31
CA GLY A 90 -11.17 -10.94 15.23
C GLY A 90 -11.45 -10.60 16.69
N GLY A 91 -12.73 -10.41 17.03
CA GLY A 91 -13.17 -10.14 18.40
C GLY A 91 -13.12 -11.40 19.28
N VAL A 92 -11.93 -11.92 19.56
CA VAL A 92 -11.75 -13.01 20.53
C VAL A 92 -11.94 -12.43 21.94
N ASN A 93 -12.87 -13.00 22.71
CA ASN A 93 -13.16 -12.59 24.08
C ASN A 93 -12.02 -13.00 25.04
N LEU A 94 -10.95 -12.20 25.03
CA LEU A 94 -9.82 -12.32 25.94
C LEU A 94 -10.32 -12.25 27.40
N THR A 95 -9.91 -13.20 28.26
CA THR A 95 -10.40 -13.23 29.66
C THR A 95 -9.98 -11.97 30.42
N LEU A 96 -10.73 -11.54 31.44
CA LEU A 96 -10.36 -10.36 32.25
C LEU A 96 -8.91 -10.44 32.78
N ARG A 97 -8.43 -11.64 33.10
CA ARG A 97 -7.08 -11.88 33.63
C ARG A 97 -5.99 -11.77 32.57
N ASP A 98 -6.33 -12.08 31.32
CA ASP A 98 -5.42 -11.91 30.18
C ASP A 98 -5.52 -10.49 29.59
N GLN A 99 -6.66 -9.82 29.72
CA GLN A 99 -6.79 -8.37 29.53
C GLN A 99 -5.90 -7.61 30.54
N GLU A 100 -5.90 -7.97 31.83
CA GLU A 100 -4.97 -7.39 32.83
C GLU A 100 -3.50 -7.61 32.43
N LYS A 101 -3.10 -8.83 32.06
CA LYS A 101 -1.73 -9.09 31.57
C LYS A 101 -1.39 -8.26 30.33
N HIS A 102 -2.32 -8.13 29.38
CA HIS A 102 -2.10 -7.35 28.17
C HIS A 102 -1.98 -5.86 28.50
N ILE A 103 -2.82 -5.34 29.39
CA ILE A 103 -2.74 -3.97 29.93
C ILE A 103 -1.41 -3.74 30.65
N ASP A 104 -0.92 -4.70 31.46
CA ASP A 104 0.36 -4.56 32.17
C ASP A 104 1.59 -4.69 31.26
N ASN A 105 1.51 -5.48 30.19
CA ASN A 105 2.53 -5.49 29.14
C ASN A 105 2.51 -4.18 28.34
N LEU A 106 1.33 -3.68 27.95
CA LEU A 106 1.18 -2.37 27.34
C LEU A 106 1.68 -1.23 28.23
N LYS A 107 1.50 -1.29 29.57
CA LYS A 107 2.11 -0.33 30.52
C LYS A 107 3.63 -0.38 30.47
N LYS A 108 4.23 -1.57 30.47
CA LYS A 108 5.71 -1.75 30.38
C LYS A 108 6.26 -1.27 29.04
N GLU A 109 5.58 -1.57 27.94
CA GLU A 109 5.92 -1.06 26.61
C GLU A 109 5.79 0.46 26.54
N ASN A 110 4.71 1.03 27.07
CA ASN A 110 4.52 2.49 27.13
C ASN A 110 5.60 3.18 28.00
N PHE A 111 6.05 2.54 29.07
CA PHE A 111 7.17 3.02 29.90
C PHE A 111 8.52 2.93 29.17
N ASN A 112 8.81 1.81 28.49
CA ASN A 112 10.00 1.65 27.66
C ASN A 112 10.02 2.61 26.46
N ILE A 113 8.86 2.87 25.85
CA ILE A 113 8.69 3.87 24.78
C ILE A 113 8.94 5.28 25.35
N LYS A 114 8.42 5.62 26.52
CA LYS A 114 8.70 6.91 27.18
C LYS A 114 10.18 7.10 27.51
N LEU A 115 10.85 6.08 28.03
CA LEU A 115 12.32 6.09 28.22
C LEU A 115 13.06 6.27 26.89
N LYS A 116 12.64 5.58 25.84
CA LYS A 116 13.28 5.69 24.52
C LYS A 116 13.00 7.03 23.84
N VAL A 117 11.82 7.63 24.05
CA VAL A 117 11.51 9.00 23.64
C VAL A 117 12.38 9.99 24.41
N HIS A 118 12.46 9.91 25.74
CA HIS A 118 13.33 10.77 26.55
C HIS A 118 14.80 10.70 26.08
N PHE A 119 15.37 9.52 25.89
CA PHE A 119 16.74 9.38 25.40
C PHE A 119 16.92 9.82 23.93
N LEU A 120 15.87 9.82 23.10
CA LEU A 120 15.92 10.39 21.75
C LEU A 120 15.78 11.91 21.77
N GLU A 121 14.98 12.48 22.66
CA GLU A 121 14.84 13.92 22.90
C GLU A 121 16.12 14.51 23.49
N GLU A 122 16.71 13.84 24.49
CA GLU A 122 18.00 14.19 25.09
C GLU A 122 19.15 14.10 24.07
N ARG A 123 19.16 13.05 23.24
CA ARG A 123 20.14 12.91 22.14
C ARG A 123 19.93 13.91 21.00
N LEU A 124 18.69 14.31 20.71
CA LEU A 124 18.38 15.40 19.77
C LEU A 124 18.83 16.75 20.32
N ALA A 125 18.58 17.03 21.60
CA ALA A 125 19.02 18.25 22.26
C ALA A 125 20.56 18.37 22.30
N GLN A 126 21.27 17.26 22.47
CA GLN A 126 22.73 17.21 22.42
C GLN A 126 23.32 17.34 21.00
N LEU A 127 22.60 16.92 19.95
CA LEU A 127 23.10 16.90 18.57
C LEU A 127 22.67 18.12 17.71
N ALA A 128 21.68 18.90 18.13
CA ALA A 128 21.05 19.90 17.26
C ALA A 128 21.19 21.40 17.61
N PRO A 129 22.04 21.90 18.55
CA PRO A 129 22.07 23.33 18.87
C PRO A 129 22.41 24.20 17.64
N ASP A 130 23.49 23.86 16.93
CA ASP A 130 23.97 24.59 15.76
C ASP A 130 22.97 24.53 14.59
N GLN A 131 22.30 23.40 14.39
CA GLN A 131 21.32 23.23 13.31
C GLN A 131 20.01 23.97 13.61
N ILE A 132 19.59 24.05 14.88
CA ILE A 132 18.42 24.82 15.29
C ILE A 132 18.73 26.32 15.21
N GLU A 133 19.92 26.77 15.63
CA GLU A 133 20.36 28.15 15.41
C GLU A 133 20.46 28.50 13.92
N ALA A 134 21.00 27.61 13.08
CA ALA A 134 21.07 27.80 11.64
C ALA A 134 19.66 27.89 11.03
N ALA A 135 18.74 27.00 11.41
CA ALA A 135 17.36 27.03 10.94
C ALA A 135 16.58 28.27 11.42
N LEU A 136 16.89 28.79 12.61
CA LEU A 136 16.34 30.05 13.12
C LEU A 136 16.90 31.26 12.38
N LYS A 137 18.22 31.33 12.16
CA LYS A 137 18.87 32.35 11.31
C LYS A 137 18.32 32.30 9.87
N GLN A 138 18.11 31.12 9.31
CA GLN A 138 17.54 30.93 7.98
C GLN A 138 16.05 31.33 7.94
N ASN A 139 15.27 31.05 9.00
CA ASN A 139 13.89 31.58 9.12
C ASN A 139 13.84 33.11 9.27
N ILE A 140 14.77 33.71 10.01
CA ILE A 140 14.89 35.17 10.15
C ILE A 140 15.24 35.78 8.79
N ASN A 141 16.22 35.23 8.07
CA ASN A 141 16.57 35.66 6.73
C ASN A 141 15.42 35.48 5.74
N LEU A 142 14.74 34.32 5.71
CA LEU A 142 13.55 34.11 4.87
C LEU A 142 12.40 35.06 5.24
N LYS A 143 12.26 35.45 6.50
CA LYS A 143 11.24 36.43 6.95
C LYS A 143 11.62 37.87 6.56
N ILE A 144 12.91 38.20 6.54
CA ILE A 144 13.44 39.44 5.98
C ILE A 144 13.26 39.45 4.46
N GLU A 145 13.61 38.38 3.74
CA GLU A 145 13.39 38.24 2.30
C GLU A 145 11.91 38.30 1.95
N VAL A 146 11.00 37.64 2.68
CA VAL A 146 9.55 37.73 2.45
C VAL A 146 9.04 39.15 2.73
N GLN A 147 9.61 39.89 3.69
CA GLN A 147 9.31 41.32 3.83
C GLN A 147 9.89 42.16 2.69
N GLN A 148 11.13 41.92 2.25
CA GLN A 148 11.79 42.64 1.15
C GLN A 148 11.05 42.38 -0.17
N ARG A 149 10.80 41.11 -0.54
CA ARG A 149 9.91 40.71 -1.64
C ARG A 149 8.50 41.27 -1.47
N GLY A 150 7.98 41.38 -0.25
CA GLY A 150 6.70 42.04 0.03
C GLY A 150 6.72 43.56 -0.23
N MET A 151 7.85 44.23 0.04
CA MET A 151 8.08 45.63 -0.28
C MET A 151 8.37 45.84 -1.77
N GLU A 152 9.10 44.94 -2.42
CA GLU A 152 9.31 44.90 -3.87
C GLU A 152 8.00 44.67 -4.60
N LEU A 153 7.17 43.70 -4.20
CA LEU A 153 5.84 43.50 -4.77
C LEU A 153 4.92 44.69 -4.53
N LYS A 154 5.06 45.43 -3.43
CA LYS A 154 4.36 46.72 -3.23
C LYS A 154 4.92 47.82 -4.14
N LYS A 155 6.24 47.93 -4.30
CA LYS A 155 6.90 48.86 -5.24
C LYS A 155 6.51 48.56 -6.69
N LEU A 156 6.55 47.30 -7.11
CA LEU A 156 6.18 46.81 -8.43
C LEU A 156 4.68 46.96 -8.68
N ARG A 157 3.79 46.67 -7.70
CA ARG A 157 2.36 46.99 -7.83
C ARG A 157 2.11 48.50 -7.94
N LYS A 158 2.86 49.32 -7.21
CA LYS A 158 2.77 50.78 -7.32
C LYS A 158 3.29 51.27 -8.68
N LEU A 159 4.41 50.74 -9.16
CA LEU A 159 4.99 51.01 -10.47
C LEU A 159 4.05 50.56 -11.60
N VAL A 160 3.41 49.39 -11.49
CA VAL A 160 2.41 48.91 -12.44
C VAL A 160 1.13 49.74 -12.38
N LEU A 161 0.70 50.24 -11.21
CA LEU A 161 -0.41 51.19 -11.10
C LEU A 161 -0.06 52.59 -11.64
N GLU A 162 1.20 52.99 -11.56
CA GLU A 162 1.70 54.25 -12.13
C GLU A 162 1.82 54.12 -13.65
N GLN A 163 2.39 53.02 -14.15
CA GLN A 163 2.39 52.63 -15.57
C GLN A 163 0.98 52.41 -16.12
N GLN A 164 0.03 51.88 -15.36
CA GLN A 164 -1.37 51.76 -15.77
C GLN A 164 -2.06 53.13 -15.85
N ARG A 165 -1.75 54.07 -14.94
CA ARG A 165 -2.24 55.46 -15.01
C ARG A 165 -1.54 56.26 -16.12
N GLU A 166 -0.30 55.93 -16.45
CA GLU A 166 0.41 56.48 -17.60
C GLU A 166 -0.11 55.90 -18.91
N LEU A 167 -0.45 54.61 -18.95
CA LEU A 167 -1.17 53.98 -20.06
C LEU A 167 -2.58 54.55 -20.21
N GLU A 168 -3.34 54.78 -19.14
CA GLU A 168 -4.63 55.49 -19.20
C GLU A 168 -4.44 56.93 -19.72
N LYS A 169 -3.41 57.65 -19.28
CA LYS A 169 -3.08 59.00 -19.80
C LYS A 169 -2.69 58.97 -21.27
N LEU A 170 -1.92 57.98 -21.72
CA LEU A 170 -1.54 57.78 -23.12
C LEU A 170 -2.77 57.40 -23.97
N GLN A 171 -3.58 56.47 -23.50
CA GLN A 171 -4.79 55.98 -24.17
C GLN A 171 -5.88 57.07 -24.26
N ARG A 172 -5.98 57.94 -23.24
CA ARG A 172 -6.86 59.12 -23.23
C ARG A 172 -6.25 60.33 -23.96
N GLY A 173 -4.93 60.33 -24.17
CA GLY A 173 -4.19 61.26 -25.04
C GLY A 173 -4.05 60.79 -26.49
N ASN A 174 -4.60 59.61 -26.85
CA ASN A 174 -4.29 58.92 -28.10
C ASN A 174 -4.86 59.61 -29.37
N GLY A 175 -5.59 60.71 -29.23
CA GLY A 175 -5.86 61.65 -30.34
C GLY A 175 -4.58 62.26 -30.93
N GLY A 176 -3.53 62.44 -30.11
CA GLY A 176 -2.20 62.83 -30.59
C GLY A 176 -1.44 61.70 -31.29
N ALA A 177 -1.79 60.44 -31.05
CA ALA A 177 -1.10 59.29 -31.63
C ALA A 177 -1.39 59.12 -33.13
N SER A 178 -2.53 59.57 -33.65
CA SER A 178 -2.78 59.57 -35.11
C SER A 178 -1.94 60.63 -35.84
N SER A 179 -1.72 61.80 -35.21
CA SER A 179 -0.81 62.82 -35.76
C SER A 179 0.65 62.37 -35.67
N ARG A 180 1.05 61.76 -34.54
CA ARG A 180 2.42 61.26 -34.37
C ARG A 180 2.67 59.97 -35.17
N ALA A 181 1.66 59.15 -35.42
CA ALA A 181 1.74 58.03 -36.36
C ALA A 181 1.89 58.55 -37.78
N ARG A 182 1.12 59.55 -38.22
CA ARG A 182 1.35 60.18 -39.53
C ARG A 182 2.71 60.85 -39.64
N GLU A 183 3.17 61.58 -38.63
CA GLU A 183 4.55 62.09 -38.63
C GLU A 183 5.58 60.96 -38.64
N LEU A 184 5.32 59.82 -38.01
CA LEU A 184 6.25 58.69 -37.99
C LEU A 184 6.15 57.79 -39.23
N GLU A 185 5.03 57.79 -39.94
CA GLU A 185 4.85 57.19 -41.28
C GLU A 185 5.44 58.11 -42.34
N GLU A 186 5.22 59.41 -42.28
CA GLU A 186 5.88 60.41 -43.13
C GLU A 186 7.39 60.39 -42.87
N LYS A 187 7.84 60.31 -41.61
CA LYS A 187 9.25 60.07 -41.27
C LYS A 187 9.71 58.63 -41.51
N LEU A 188 8.85 57.63 -41.65
CA LEU A 188 9.25 56.28 -42.12
C LEU A 188 9.41 56.26 -43.63
N GLU A 189 8.52 56.92 -44.36
CA GLU A 189 8.60 57.06 -45.81
C GLU A 189 9.71 58.03 -46.20
N GLU A 190 9.99 59.08 -45.42
CA GLU A 190 11.22 59.87 -45.53
C GLU A 190 12.43 59.03 -45.11
N ARG A 191 12.38 58.22 -44.04
CA ARG A 191 13.48 57.28 -43.71
C ARG A 191 13.64 56.16 -44.71
N GLU A 192 12.62 55.80 -45.50
CA GLU A 192 12.70 54.80 -46.56
C GLU A 192 13.02 55.43 -47.93
N ARG A 193 12.63 56.69 -48.17
CA ARG A 193 13.17 57.52 -49.26
C ARG A 193 14.64 57.77 -48.97
N GLU A 194 15.02 58.14 -47.77
CA GLU A 194 16.41 58.18 -47.27
C GLU A 194 17.04 56.80 -47.28
N ILE A 195 16.42 55.66 -46.95
CA ILE A 195 17.09 54.35 -47.06
C ILE A 195 17.17 53.88 -48.51
N ARG A 196 16.31 54.33 -49.42
CA ARG A 196 16.44 54.07 -50.88
C ARG A 196 17.43 55.04 -51.54
N GLU A 197 17.50 56.29 -51.09
CA GLU A 197 18.52 57.27 -51.48
C GLU A 197 19.87 56.99 -50.83
N LEU A 198 19.95 56.51 -49.59
CA LEU A 198 21.16 56.06 -48.90
C LEU A 198 21.51 54.62 -49.25
N ARG A 199 20.67 53.84 -49.94
CA ARG A 199 21.15 52.66 -50.69
C ARG A 199 21.64 53.03 -52.09
N ARG A 200 21.19 54.17 -52.66
CA ARG A 200 21.78 54.78 -53.86
C ARG A 200 23.00 55.67 -53.57
N ARG A 201 23.16 56.18 -52.33
CA ARG A 201 24.26 57.02 -51.84
C ARG A 201 25.22 56.26 -50.93
N ARG A 202 24.87 55.11 -50.33
CA ARG A 202 25.87 54.14 -49.81
C ARG A 202 26.52 53.29 -50.92
N ALA A 203 26.08 53.48 -52.17
CA ALA A 203 26.90 53.22 -53.34
C ALA A 203 27.91 54.37 -53.63
N VAL A 204 27.87 55.48 -52.86
CA VAL A 204 28.64 56.74 -53.08
C VAL A 204 28.94 57.46 -51.73
N GLY A 205 29.49 56.74 -50.73
CA GLY A 205 30.09 57.33 -49.51
C GLY A 205 29.14 57.83 -48.38
N PRO A 206 29.71 58.40 -47.29
CA PRO A 206 31.13 58.65 -47.04
C PRO A 206 31.79 57.89 -45.86
N ASP A 207 31.11 56.98 -45.14
CA ASP A 207 31.76 56.20 -44.04
C ASP A 207 32.39 54.86 -44.52
N ASP A 208 31.81 54.17 -45.49
CA ASP A 208 32.57 53.19 -46.31
C ASP A 208 33.51 53.89 -47.31
N GLY A 209 33.58 55.23 -47.26
CA GLY A 209 34.59 56.06 -47.89
C GLY A 209 35.85 56.04 -47.05
N VAL A 210 35.85 56.68 -45.87
CA VAL A 210 37.04 56.80 -45.01
C VAL A 210 37.66 55.45 -44.64
N LEU A 211 36.87 54.40 -44.38
CA LEU A 211 37.45 53.07 -44.07
C LEU A 211 38.13 52.46 -45.32
N ARG A 212 37.49 52.56 -46.49
CA ARG A 212 38.09 52.08 -47.75
C ARG A 212 39.20 52.99 -48.26
N GLU A 213 39.22 54.27 -47.92
CA GLU A 213 40.34 55.18 -48.17
C GLU A 213 41.50 54.90 -47.21
N LEU A 214 41.27 54.40 -46.00
CA LEU A 214 42.36 53.94 -45.12
C LEU A 214 42.88 52.55 -45.53
N GLU A 215 41.99 51.63 -45.92
CA GLU A 215 42.38 50.32 -46.46
C GLU A 215 43.04 50.46 -47.83
N ALA A 216 42.51 51.30 -48.74
CA ALA A 216 43.13 51.58 -50.02
C ALA A 216 44.38 52.45 -49.89
N ARG A 217 44.51 53.34 -48.91
CA ARG A 217 45.76 54.09 -48.69
C ARG A 217 46.83 53.28 -47.95
N ASN A 218 46.44 52.28 -47.14
CA ASN A 218 47.38 51.28 -46.67
C ASN A 218 47.79 50.35 -47.80
N ALA A 219 46.86 49.89 -48.65
CA ALA A 219 47.19 49.09 -49.84
C ALA A 219 48.00 49.91 -50.86
N GLU A 220 47.71 51.19 -51.08
CA GLU A 220 48.50 52.10 -51.92
C GLU A 220 49.85 52.41 -51.26
N LEU A 221 49.99 52.41 -49.93
CA LEU A 221 51.30 52.55 -49.26
C LEU A 221 52.08 51.22 -49.23
N GLU A 222 51.42 50.07 -49.23
CA GLU A 222 52.04 48.75 -49.36
C GLU A 222 52.44 48.51 -50.82
N ASP A 223 51.58 48.83 -51.79
CA ASP A 223 51.87 48.88 -53.22
C ASP A 223 52.89 49.98 -53.55
N GLU A 224 52.91 51.15 -52.91
CA GLU A 224 53.98 52.15 -53.08
C GLU A 224 55.28 51.68 -52.41
N LEU A 225 55.24 50.90 -51.32
CA LEU A 225 56.44 50.29 -50.75
C LEU A 225 56.95 49.11 -51.59
N GLU A 226 56.09 48.33 -52.23
CA GLU A 226 56.48 47.30 -53.20
C GLU A 226 56.90 47.91 -54.54
N ASN A 227 56.26 48.98 -55.03
CA ASN A 227 56.71 49.71 -56.22
C ASN A 227 57.96 50.55 -55.96
N VAL A 228 58.20 51.09 -54.75
CA VAL A 228 59.48 51.73 -54.40
C VAL A 228 60.56 50.68 -54.15
N ARG A 229 60.23 49.48 -53.66
CA ARG A 229 61.18 48.35 -53.65
C ARG A 229 61.51 47.89 -55.07
N ALA A 230 60.51 47.69 -55.92
CA ALA A 230 60.70 47.32 -57.32
C ALA A 230 61.44 48.41 -58.10
N LEU A 231 61.13 49.69 -57.90
CA LEU A 231 61.89 50.80 -58.50
C LEU A 231 63.28 50.97 -57.90
N LEU A 232 63.55 50.53 -56.66
CA LEU A 232 64.89 50.47 -56.09
C LEU A 232 65.68 49.25 -56.58
N GLU A 233 65.04 48.09 -56.75
CA GLU A 233 65.63 46.90 -57.38
C GLU A 233 65.90 47.17 -58.87
N GLU A 234 64.97 47.78 -59.61
CA GLU A 234 65.16 48.27 -60.98
C GLU A 234 66.22 49.39 -61.03
N ASN A 235 66.31 50.30 -60.05
CA ASN A 235 67.42 51.28 -60.02
C ASN A 235 68.76 50.64 -59.66
N THR A 236 68.83 49.57 -58.86
CA THR A 236 70.08 48.82 -58.66
C THR A 236 70.46 48.03 -59.91
N ASP A 237 69.51 47.35 -60.54
CA ASP A 237 69.69 46.63 -61.81
C ASP A 237 70.08 47.58 -62.95
N GLU A 238 69.49 48.78 -63.04
CA GLU A 238 69.87 49.79 -64.02
C GLU A 238 71.18 50.49 -63.66
N MET A 239 71.50 50.69 -62.38
CA MET A 239 72.83 51.19 -61.97
C MET A 239 73.94 50.17 -62.23
N GLU A 240 73.67 48.87 -62.18
CA GLU A 240 74.62 47.83 -62.56
C GLU A 240 74.72 47.70 -64.09
N ARG A 241 73.58 47.70 -64.83
CA ARG A 241 73.57 47.73 -66.31
C ARG A 241 74.23 48.98 -66.89
N LEU A 242 74.09 50.15 -66.25
CA LEU A 242 74.74 51.40 -66.65
C LEU A 242 76.22 51.46 -66.23
N ARG A 243 76.67 50.61 -65.31
CA ARG A 243 78.11 50.43 -65.02
C ARG A 243 78.77 49.49 -66.04
N GLU A 244 78.10 48.40 -66.42
CA GLU A 244 78.58 47.53 -67.51
C GLU A 244 78.63 48.24 -68.87
N LEU A 245 77.72 49.17 -69.16
CA LEU A 245 77.67 49.91 -70.43
C LEU A 245 78.71 51.04 -70.58
N VAL A 246 79.39 51.46 -69.51
CA VAL A 246 80.38 52.56 -69.56
C VAL A 246 81.82 52.05 -69.72
N GLU A 247 82.11 50.80 -69.38
CA GLU A 247 83.51 50.32 -69.31
C GLU A 247 84.07 49.74 -70.63
N ARG A 248 83.28 49.63 -71.71
CA ARG A 248 83.76 49.13 -73.02
C ARG A 248 83.11 49.78 -74.26
N ARG A 249 83.74 50.85 -74.78
CA ARG A 249 84.11 51.09 -76.21
C ARG A 249 84.25 52.59 -76.52
N GLY A 250 85.36 52.99 -77.16
CA GLY A 250 85.53 54.32 -77.75
C GLY A 250 85.72 54.27 -79.27
N GLY A 251 85.83 55.45 -79.90
CA GLY A 251 86.19 55.63 -81.32
C GLY A 251 85.19 56.48 -82.13
N GLU A 252 85.72 57.48 -82.84
CA GLU A 252 85.05 58.31 -83.86
C GLU A 252 84.94 57.53 -85.21
N PRO A 253 84.51 58.10 -86.38
CA PRO A 253 84.02 59.46 -86.69
C PRO A 253 82.80 59.54 -87.67
N GLY A 254 82.43 60.77 -88.08
CA GLY A 254 82.04 61.05 -89.49
C GLY A 254 80.62 61.60 -89.78
N ALA A 255 80.50 62.88 -90.14
CA ALA A 255 79.44 63.49 -90.98
C ALA A 255 79.70 65.00 -91.26
N ASP A 256 79.16 65.66 -92.29
CA ASP A 256 79.33 65.38 -93.73
C ASP A 256 79.07 66.61 -94.65
N GLU A 257 79.32 66.45 -95.95
CA GLU A 257 78.64 67.06 -97.12
C GLU A 257 78.53 68.59 -97.32
N ARG A 258 79.11 69.46 -96.47
CA ARG A 258 79.28 70.90 -96.83
C ARG A 258 80.54 71.23 -97.62
N LEU A 259 81.48 70.28 -97.75
CA LEU A 259 82.71 70.43 -98.56
C LEU A 259 82.51 69.98 -100.02
N CYS A 260 81.56 69.08 -100.29
CA CYS A 260 81.35 68.39 -101.57
C CYS A 260 80.85 69.26 -102.74
N ARG A 261 80.90 70.59 -102.63
CA ARG A 261 80.69 71.54 -103.76
C ARG A 261 81.83 72.55 -103.93
N ARG A 262 82.90 72.44 -103.15
CA ARG A 262 84.15 73.21 -103.35
C ARG A 262 85.29 72.32 -103.87
N VAL A 263 84.97 71.09 -104.26
CA VAL A 263 85.88 70.11 -104.88
C VAL A 263 85.75 70.21 -106.40
N GLU A 264 84.59 69.83 -106.96
CA GLU A 264 84.34 69.76 -108.41
C GLU A 264 84.53 71.09 -109.19
N GLU A 265 84.44 72.26 -108.53
CA GLU A 265 84.69 73.57 -109.16
C GLU A 265 86.10 74.15 -108.85
N LEU A 266 86.88 73.52 -107.96
CA LEU A 266 88.28 73.93 -107.72
C LEU A 266 89.30 72.99 -108.33
N GLU A 267 88.96 71.74 -108.65
CA GLU A 267 89.93 70.80 -109.24
C GLU A 267 90.37 71.33 -110.61
N ASP A 268 89.43 71.72 -111.47
CA ASP A 268 89.71 72.37 -112.76
C ASP A 268 90.41 73.75 -112.60
N GLU A 269 89.98 74.61 -111.66
CA GLU A 269 90.64 75.92 -111.42
C GLU A 269 92.04 75.81 -110.76
N ASN A 270 92.40 74.67 -110.15
CA ASN A 270 93.74 74.48 -109.56
C ASN A 270 94.78 74.04 -110.60
N GLU A 271 94.41 73.30 -111.65
CA GLU A 271 95.37 72.93 -112.69
C GLU A 271 95.85 74.18 -113.46
N ASP A 272 94.92 75.11 -113.79
CA ASP A 272 95.19 76.42 -114.40
C ASP A 272 96.00 77.39 -113.50
N LEU A 273 96.07 77.14 -112.19
CA LEU A 273 96.90 77.89 -111.24
C LEU A 273 98.28 77.26 -111.02
N ARG A 274 98.44 75.93 -111.17
CA ARG A 274 99.74 75.26 -111.07
C ARG A 274 100.66 75.62 -112.22
N ALA A 275 100.15 75.68 -113.45
CA ALA A 275 100.93 76.11 -114.62
C ALA A 275 101.56 77.52 -114.47
N ARG A 276 100.97 78.38 -113.62
CA ARG A 276 101.49 79.73 -113.31
C ARG A 276 102.49 79.79 -112.15
N ILE A 277 102.68 78.68 -111.43
CA ILE A 277 103.77 78.54 -110.46
C ILE A 277 105.05 78.18 -111.21
N ASP A 278 104.96 77.21 -112.14
CA ASP A 278 106.09 76.76 -112.97
C ASP A 278 106.77 77.92 -113.73
N GLU A 279 105.97 78.81 -114.37
CA GLU A 279 106.48 80.01 -115.09
C GLU A 279 107.20 81.04 -114.18
N LEU A 280 106.98 81.00 -112.85
CA LEU A 280 107.63 81.90 -111.90
C LEU A 280 108.89 81.31 -111.26
N GLU A 281 109.05 79.99 -111.25
CA GLU A 281 110.28 79.34 -110.78
C GLU A 281 111.44 79.51 -111.77
N GLU A 282 111.19 79.44 -113.09
CA GLU A 282 112.21 79.68 -114.13
C GLU A 282 112.81 81.10 -114.07
N HIS A 283 112.06 82.11 -113.62
CA HIS A 283 112.57 83.46 -113.48
C HIS A 283 113.42 83.68 -112.22
N VAL A 284 113.44 82.74 -111.27
CA VAL A 284 114.31 82.79 -110.08
C VAL A 284 115.65 82.10 -110.35
N THR A 285 115.68 81.01 -111.13
CA THR A 285 116.92 80.28 -111.43
C THR A 285 117.92 81.16 -112.19
N HIS A 286 117.48 81.80 -113.28
CA HIS A 286 118.35 82.61 -114.14
C HIS A 286 118.96 83.85 -113.44
N GLY A 287 118.42 84.25 -112.29
CA GLY A 287 118.97 85.33 -111.46
C GLY A 287 120.01 84.89 -110.42
N ASN A 288 120.21 83.58 -110.24
CA ASN A 288 121.28 83.03 -109.39
C ASN A 288 122.53 82.71 -110.22
N ASP A 289 122.36 82.12 -111.41
CA ASP A 289 123.48 81.65 -112.25
C ASP A 289 124.54 82.75 -112.53
N GLU A 290 124.12 83.95 -112.99
CA GLU A 290 125.04 85.09 -113.24
C GLU A 290 125.76 85.61 -111.98
N LYS A 291 125.35 85.16 -110.80
CA LYS A 291 125.84 85.62 -109.50
C LYS A 291 126.87 84.67 -108.89
N GLU A 292 126.83 83.39 -109.27
CA GLU A 292 127.79 82.37 -108.85
C GLU A 292 129.11 82.51 -109.63
N ASP A 293 129.05 82.70 -110.96
CA ASP A 293 130.22 82.92 -111.84
C ASP A 293 131.16 84.07 -111.37
N LEU A 294 130.60 85.11 -110.73
CA LEU A 294 131.37 86.25 -110.19
C LEU A 294 131.79 86.07 -108.72
N ALA A 295 131.23 85.09 -108.00
CA ALA A 295 131.68 84.71 -106.68
C ALA A 295 132.96 83.86 -106.76
N ASP A 296 132.96 82.84 -107.62
CA ASP A 296 134.04 81.85 -107.76
C ASP A 296 135.43 82.47 -108.01
N MET A 297 135.51 83.48 -108.88
CA MET A 297 136.75 84.19 -109.18
C MET A 297 137.28 85.08 -108.04
N VAL A 298 136.42 85.45 -107.08
CA VAL A 298 136.81 86.21 -105.88
C VAL A 298 137.11 85.25 -104.70
N GLU A 299 136.47 84.09 -104.67
CA GLU A 299 136.68 83.07 -103.64
C GLU A 299 137.98 82.28 -103.85
N THR A 300 138.25 81.83 -105.08
CA THR A 300 139.49 81.11 -105.44
C THR A 300 140.77 81.84 -105.03
N LEU A 301 140.88 83.15 -105.30
CA LEU A 301 142.05 83.97 -104.92
C LEU A 301 142.13 84.30 -103.42
N LYS A 302 141.07 84.08 -102.63
CA LYS A 302 141.12 84.13 -101.16
C LYS A 302 141.55 82.80 -100.57
N LEU A 303 140.97 81.70 -101.06
CA LEU A 303 141.22 80.34 -100.57
C LEU A 303 142.72 80.00 -100.54
N GLU A 304 143.49 80.35 -101.58
CA GLU A 304 144.95 80.08 -101.61
C GLU A 304 145.74 80.82 -100.51
N MET A 305 145.33 82.02 -100.13
CA MET A 305 145.98 82.78 -99.05
C MET A 305 145.54 82.29 -97.67
N GLU A 306 144.25 82.04 -97.50
CA GLU A 306 143.69 81.60 -96.22
C GLU A 306 144.12 80.17 -95.87
N ASP A 307 144.24 79.25 -96.83
CA ASP A 307 144.65 77.86 -96.57
C ASP A 307 146.08 77.72 -96.05
N LEU A 308 146.98 78.63 -96.42
CA LEU A 308 148.34 78.69 -95.87
C LEU A 308 148.37 79.20 -94.42
N GLN A 309 147.35 79.95 -93.98
CA GLN A 309 147.19 80.35 -92.58
C GLN A 309 146.41 79.29 -91.78
N ARG A 310 145.27 78.81 -92.29
CA ARG A 310 144.44 77.75 -91.68
C ARG A 310 145.25 76.51 -91.31
N ARG A 311 146.12 76.02 -92.21
CA ARG A 311 146.97 74.83 -91.92
C ARG A 311 147.92 75.05 -90.74
N ARG A 312 148.35 76.29 -90.48
CA ARG A 312 149.25 76.62 -89.37
C ARG A 312 148.53 76.80 -88.04
N GLU A 313 147.23 77.11 -88.08
CA GLU A 313 146.38 77.31 -86.90
C GLU A 313 145.66 76.02 -86.50
N ALA A 314 145.22 75.19 -87.46
CA ALA A 314 144.56 73.91 -87.21
C ALA A 314 145.41 72.97 -86.34
N GLU A 315 146.69 72.79 -86.67
CA GLU A 315 147.65 72.01 -85.88
C GLU A 315 147.82 72.49 -84.43
N SER A 316 147.53 73.76 -84.14
CA SER A 316 147.57 74.33 -82.80
C SER A 316 146.26 74.05 -82.03
N VAL A 317 145.13 74.04 -82.73
CA VAL A 317 143.79 73.85 -82.15
C VAL A 317 143.49 72.39 -81.81
N GLU A 318 143.78 71.44 -82.71
CA GLU A 318 143.51 70.00 -82.48
C GLU A 318 144.13 69.51 -81.16
N ARG A 319 145.40 69.87 -80.92
CA ARG A 319 146.16 69.51 -79.71
C ARG A 319 145.57 70.09 -78.40
N SER A 320 144.67 71.07 -78.49
CA SER A 320 143.96 71.63 -77.34
C SER A 320 142.57 70.99 -77.13
N GLN A 321 141.82 70.73 -78.21
CA GLN A 321 140.48 70.16 -78.15
C GLN A 321 140.49 68.71 -77.64
N SER A 322 141.46 67.88 -78.07
CA SER A 322 141.62 66.51 -77.59
C SER A 322 141.92 66.39 -76.08
N ARG A 323 142.14 67.49 -75.35
CA ARG A 323 142.36 67.49 -73.90
C ARG A 323 141.16 67.98 -73.09
N VAL A 324 140.09 68.44 -73.74
CA VAL A 324 138.84 68.88 -73.07
C VAL A 324 137.85 67.72 -72.99
N GLN A 325 137.60 67.04 -74.10
CA GLN A 325 136.67 65.91 -74.19
C GLN A 325 136.98 64.78 -73.19
N ILE A 326 138.26 64.54 -72.88
CA ILE A 326 138.71 63.51 -71.91
C ILE A 326 138.35 63.87 -70.45
N LEU A 327 138.01 65.13 -70.15
CA LEU A 327 137.50 65.57 -68.85
C LEU A 327 135.97 65.51 -68.80
N GLU A 328 135.30 65.96 -69.86
CA GLU A 328 133.84 65.88 -70.01
C GLU A 328 133.36 64.41 -69.93
N GLU A 329 134.03 63.49 -70.65
CA GLU A 329 133.82 62.03 -70.56
C GLU A 329 134.05 61.41 -69.16
N ARG A 330 134.61 62.14 -68.19
CA ARG A 330 134.80 61.67 -66.82
C ARG A 330 133.70 62.18 -65.89
N GLU A 331 133.36 63.46 -65.99
CA GLU A 331 132.29 64.06 -65.18
C GLU A 331 130.93 63.40 -65.47
N GLU A 332 130.65 63.02 -66.73
CA GLU A 332 129.47 62.23 -67.09
C GLU A 332 129.44 60.82 -66.45
N ARG A 333 130.61 60.19 -66.24
CA ARG A 333 130.68 58.85 -65.61
C ARG A 333 130.50 58.91 -64.11
N GLU A 334 131.05 59.92 -63.46
CA GLU A 334 130.93 60.14 -62.01
C GLU A 334 129.46 60.35 -61.61
N ALA A 335 128.71 61.15 -62.39
CA ALA A 335 127.27 61.33 -62.21
C ALA A 335 126.47 60.01 -62.33
N VAL A 336 126.81 59.15 -63.30
CA VAL A 336 126.15 57.84 -63.50
C VAL A 336 126.50 56.85 -62.38
N GLU A 337 127.70 56.91 -61.80
CA GLU A 337 128.05 56.08 -60.64
C GLU A 337 127.31 56.52 -59.37
N ASP A 338 127.09 57.82 -59.16
CA ASP A 338 126.28 58.34 -58.04
C ASP A 338 124.79 57.99 -58.18
N ASP A 339 124.19 58.14 -59.36
CA ASP A 339 122.80 57.69 -59.60
C ASP A 339 122.64 56.18 -59.38
N LEU A 340 123.63 55.38 -59.80
CA LEU A 340 123.66 53.93 -59.56
C LEU A 340 123.72 53.59 -58.05
N ASN A 341 124.42 54.40 -57.26
CA ASN A 341 124.45 54.27 -55.80
C ASN A 341 123.12 54.69 -55.16
N ALA A 342 122.52 55.81 -55.60
CA ALA A 342 121.22 56.26 -55.13
C ALA A 342 120.09 55.26 -55.44
N VAL A 343 120.20 54.46 -56.52
CA VAL A 343 119.29 53.34 -56.80
C VAL A 343 119.56 52.13 -55.91
N ARG A 344 120.82 51.81 -55.58
CA ARG A 344 121.18 50.74 -54.64
C ARG A 344 120.63 51.00 -53.24
N ASP A 345 120.76 52.23 -52.73
CA ASP A 345 120.26 52.60 -51.40
C ASP A 345 118.73 52.54 -51.33
N LYS A 346 118.03 52.97 -52.39
CA LYS A 346 116.57 52.81 -52.51
C LYS A 346 116.14 51.35 -52.56
N LEU A 347 116.89 50.50 -53.27
CA LEU A 347 116.63 49.06 -53.32
C LEU A 347 116.84 48.40 -51.94
N ALA A 348 117.91 48.75 -51.23
CA ALA A 348 118.18 48.26 -49.88
C ALA A 348 117.10 48.73 -48.88
N ALA A 349 116.66 49.99 -48.96
CA ALA A 349 115.56 50.50 -48.13
C ALA A 349 114.25 49.74 -48.40
N ALA A 350 113.88 49.52 -49.66
CA ALA A 350 112.69 48.76 -50.03
C ALA A 350 112.76 47.27 -49.60
N GLN A 351 113.96 46.67 -49.62
CA GLN A 351 114.17 45.31 -49.09
C GLN A 351 114.01 45.23 -47.57
N ILE A 352 114.46 46.26 -46.83
CA ILE A 352 114.27 46.34 -45.37
C ILE A 352 112.79 46.58 -45.03
N GLU A 353 112.09 47.44 -45.78
CA GLU A 353 110.65 47.67 -45.59
C GLU A 353 109.83 46.40 -45.92
N LEU A 354 110.19 45.68 -46.99
CA LEU A 354 109.59 44.38 -47.30
C LEU A 354 109.80 43.37 -46.18
N GLN A 355 111.02 43.20 -45.68
CA GLN A 355 111.31 42.30 -44.55
C GLN A 355 110.52 42.69 -43.30
N GLN A 356 110.40 43.99 -42.99
CA GLN A 356 109.58 44.46 -41.87
C GLN A 356 108.09 44.15 -42.05
N LYS A 357 107.57 44.16 -43.28
CA LYS A 357 106.18 43.80 -43.58
C LYS A 357 105.95 42.28 -43.58
N GLU A 358 106.94 41.51 -44.02
CA GLU A 358 106.95 40.06 -43.86
C GLU A 358 106.95 39.69 -42.37
N ASP A 359 107.85 40.26 -41.56
CA ASP A 359 107.92 40.05 -40.10
C ASP A 359 106.61 40.49 -39.37
N GLU A 360 105.97 41.59 -39.80
CA GLU A 360 104.67 42.04 -39.28
C GLU A 360 103.53 41.04 -39.60
N VAL A 361 103.48 40.50 -40.82
CA VAL A 361 102.50 39.48 -41.23
C VAL A 361 102.74 38.18 -40.45
N ASP A 362 104.00 37.75 -40.35
CA ASP A 362 104.43 36.57 -39.59
C ASP A 362 104.00 36.64 -38.11
N MET A 363 103.97 37.84 -37.52
CA MET A 363 103.44 38.08 -36.17
C MET A 363 101.92 38.10 -36.11
N LYS A 364 101.24 38.62 -37.14
CA LYS A 364 99.77 38.66 -37.19
C LYS A 364 99.16 37.28 -37.46
N ASP A 365 99.79 36.46 -38.29
CA ASP A 365 99.36 35.09 -38.54
C ASP A 365 99.47 34.25 -37.26
N ARG A 366 100.52 34.45 -36.43
CA ARG A 366 100.63 33.83 -35.10
C ARG A 366 99.51 34.25 -34.14
N GLU A 367 99.19 35.56 -34.09
CA GLU A 367 98.05 36.06 -33.30
C GLU A 367 96.71 35.43 -33.77
N ILE A 368 96.54 35.24 -35.07
CA ILE A 368 95.35 34.59 -35.66
C ILE A 368 95.33 33.10 -35.32
N GLU A 369 96.46 32.38 -35.40
CA GLU A 369 96.56 30.97 -35.03
C GLU A 369 96.23 30.73 -33.54
N ASP A 370 96.75 31.58 -32.63
CA ASP A 370 96.46 31.50 -31.20
C ASP A 370 94.97 31.78 -30.90
N LEU A 371 94.37 32.81 -31.52
CA LEU A 371 92.93 33.10 -31.39
C LEU A 371 92.05 31.99 -31.97
N VAL A 372 92.45 31.38 -33.09
CA VAL A 372 91.76 30.21 -33.66
C VAL A 372 91.90 28.99 -32.75
N ALA A 373 93.03 28.81 -32.08
CA ALA A 373 93.23 27.74 -31.10
C ALA A 373 92.42 27.98 -29.82
N GLU A 374 92.27 29.23 -29.35
CA GLU A 374 91.42 29.58 -28.22
C GLU A 374 89.94 29.37 -28.53
N HIS A 375 89.45 29.88 -29.68
CA HIS A 375 88.06 29.64 -30.10
C HIS A 375 87.73 28.15 -30.26
N LYS A 376 88.65 27.32 -30.76
CA LYS A 376 88.47 25.86 -30.83
C LYS A 376 88.27 25.24 -29.46
N ARG A 377 89.12 25.60 -28.48
CA ARG A 377 88.99 25.11 -27.08
C ARG A 377 87.65 25.53 -26.45
N ILE A 378 87.22 26.78 -26.68
CA ILE A 378 85.94 27.29 -26.18
C ILE A 378 84.77 26.49 -26.79
N VAL A 379 84.79 26.24 -28.10
CA VAL A 379 83.79 25.41 -28.78
C VAL A 379 83.81 23.97 -28.24
N GLU A 380 84.98 23.36 -28.08
CA GLU A 380 85.13 22.02 -27.50
C GLU A 380 84.54 21.94 -26.08
N THR A 381 84.81 22.93 -25.21
CA THR A 381 84.22 22.96 -23.86
C THR A 381 82.71 23.15 -23.87
N LEU A 382 82.17 23.99 -24.76
CA LEU A 382 80.71 24.19 -24.86
C LEU A 382 80.02 22.94 -25.42
N ASP A 383 80.65 22.24 -26.38
CA ASP A 383 80.14 20.98 -26.93
C ASP A 383 80.09 19.88 -25.86
N ASP A 384 81.11 19.80 -24.99
CA ASP A 384 81.15 18.86 -23.86
C ASP A 384 80.17 19.23 -22.73
N GLU A 385 80.01 20.52 -22.40
CA GLU A 385 78.99 21.00 -21.45
C GLU A 385 77.57 20.68 -21.95
N TRP A 386 77.27 20.96 -23.23
CA TRP A 386 75.97 20.63 -23.84
C TRP A 386 75.73 19.12 -23.94
N ARG A 387 76.77 18.30 -24.13
CA ARG A 387 76.65 16.83 -24.03
C ARG A 387 76.28 16.40 -22.62
N GLY A 388 76.92 16.98 -21.61
CA GLY A 388 76.60 16.75 -20.20
C GLY A 388 75.14 17.07 -19.87
N GLU A 389 74.67 18.28 -20.19
CA GLU A 389 73.27 18.68 -19.96
C GLU A 389 72.27 17.77 -20.71
N MET A 390 72.59 17.39 -21.96
CA MET A 390 71.72 16.51 -22.76
C MET A 390 71.68 15.08 -22.22
N ASP A 391 72.76 14.56 -21.65
CA ASP A 391 72.79 13.23 -21.04
C ASP A 391 72.15 13.22 -19.63
N GLU A 392 72.27 14.30 -18.86
CA GLU A 392 71.48 14.48 -17.62
C GLU A 392 69.97 14.55 -17.91
N LEU A 393 69.56 15.31 -18.93
CA LEU A 393 68.16 15.38 -19.37
C LEU A 393 67.65 14.04 -19.91
N ARG A 394 68.50 13.24 -20.56
CA ARG A 394 68.17 11.85 -20.94
C ARG A 394 67.95 10.97 -19.73
N GLY A 395 68.85 11.03 -18.73
CA GLY A 395 68.73 10.30 -17.47
C GLY A 395 67.41 10.61 -16.75
N GLN A 396 67.11 11.90 -16.56
CA GLN A 396 65.83 12.34 -15.97
C GLN A 396 64.62 11.87 -16.80
N ALA A 397 64.72 11.89 -18.12
CA ALA A 397 63.68 11.39 -19.02
C ALA A 397 63.60 9.85 -19.08
N GLU A 398 64.54 9.10 -18.51
CA GLU A 398 64.49 7.65 -18.35
C GLU A 398 63.96 7.28 -16.95
N GLU A 399 64.43 7.95 -15.89
CA GLU A 399 63.83 7.84 -14.53
C GLU A 399 62.32 8.12 -14.54
N LEU A 400 61.87 9.15 -15.27
CA LEU A 400 60.44 9.46 -15.40
C LEU A 400 59.66 8.41 -16.19
N LYS A 401 60.30 7.65 -17.11
CA LYS A 401 59.65 6.51 -17.79
C LYS A 401 59.53 5.32 -16.83
N ASP A 402 60.59 4.98 -16.12
CA ASP A 402 60.59 3.87 -15.16
C ASP A 402 59.53 4.10 -14.06
N VAL A 403 59.41 5.33 -13.55
CA VAL A 403 58.34 5.71 -12.61
C VAL A 403 56.95 5.61 -13.24
N LEU A 404 56.77 5.99 -14.51
CA LEU A 404 55.49 5.82 -15.22
C LEU A 404 55.15 4.34 -15.44
N GLU A 405 56.11 3.51 -15.87
CA GLU A 405 55.91 2.06 -16.07
C GLU A 405 55.59 1.35 -14.76
N GLN A 406 56.24 1.74 -13.66
CA GLN A 406 55.89 1.28 -12.31
C GLN A 406 54.47 1.71 -11.92
N LYS A 407 54.08 2.98 -12.17
CA LYS A 407 52.72 3.46 -11.83
C LYS A 407 51.65 2.83 -12.71
N ASP A 408 51.95 2.48 -13.96
CA ASP A 408 51.07 1.69 -14.81
C ASP A 408 51.00 0.22 -14.38
N ALA A 409 52.05 -0.35 -13.77
CA ALA A 409 52.00 -1.67 -13.15
C ALA A 409 51.12 -1.66 -11.90
N GLU A 410 51.34 -0.72 -10.98
CA GLU A 410 50.49 -0.51 -9.79
C GLU A 410 49.02 -0.27 -10.19
N ASN A 411 48.74 0.50 -11.26
CA ASN A 411 47.39 0.69 -11.77
C ASN A 411 46.78 -0.58 -12.41
N ARG A 412 47.60 -1.46 -13.02
CA ARG A 412 47.12 -2.76 -13.52
C ARG A 412 46.75 -3.68 -12.36
N ASP A 413 47.58 -3.76 -11.32
CA ASP A 413 47.34 -4.63 -10.17
C ASP A 413 46.16 -4.13 -9.30
N LEU A 414 46.00 -2.81 -9.15
CA LEU A 414 44.82 -2.20 -8.53
C LEU A 414 43.53 -2.44 -9.34
N ARG A 415 43.60 -2.46 -10.69
CA ARG A 415 42.44 -2.81 -11.52
C ARG A 415 42.09 -4.30 -11.44
N MET A 416 43.08 -5.19 -11.35
CA MET A 416 42.83 -6.63 -11.17
C MET A 416 42.20 -6.91 -9.80
N SER A 417 42.76 -6.37 -8.71
CA SER A 417 42.20 -6.54 -7.36
C SER A 417 40.83 -5.89 -7.18
N LEU A 418 40.55 -4.75 -7.84
CA LEU A 418 39.18 -4.22 -7.92
C LEU A 418 38.23 -5.17 -8.64
N ALA A 419 38.62 -5.71 -9.80
CA ALA A 419 37.80 -6.67 -10.54
C ALA A 419 37.57 -7.99 -9.76
N GLU A 420 38.55 -8.46 -8.99
CA GLU A 420 38.39 -9.61 -8.09
C GLU A 420 37.39 -9.32 -6.96
N VAL A 421 37.42 -8.12 -6.37
CA VAL A 421 36.46 -7.69 -5.34
C VAL A 421 35.06 -7.46 -5.94
N GLU A 422 34.95 -6.90 -7.15
CA GLU A 422 33.68 -6.72 -7.87
C GLU A 422 33.04 -8.07 -8.21
N ASN A 423 33.83 -9.03 -8.71
CA ASN A 423 33.36 -10.40 -8.98
C ASN A 423 32.93 -11.11 -7.68
N GLY A 424 33.73 -11.03 -6.60
CA GLY A 424 33.37 -11.62 -5.31
C GLY A 424 32.12 -10.97 -4.68
N MET A 425 31.90 -9.68 -4.92
CA MET A 425 30.68 -8.99 -4.51
C MET A 425 29.47 -9.43 -5.34
N ALA A 426 29.63 -9.66 -6.65
CA ALA A 426 28.58 -10.19 -7.51
C ALA A 426 28.22 -11.64 -7.14
N GLU A 427 29.20 -12.53 -6.93
CA GLU A 427 28.97 -13.90 -6.45
C GLU A 427 28.24 -13.94 -5.09
N LEU A 428 28.55 -12.99 -4.20
CA LEU A 428 27.85 -12.83 -2.92
C LEU A 428 26.42 -12.29 -3.12
N GLN A 429 26.21 -11.35 -4.05
CA GLN A 429 24.88 -10.84 -4.40
C GLN A 429 23.99 -11.96 -4.94
N ASP A 430 24.45 -12.72 -5.94
CA ASP A 430 23.75 -13.90 -6.49
C ASP A 430 23.39 -14.90 -5.39
N GLN A 431 24.32 -15.21 -4.48
CA GLN A 431 24.06 -16.09 -3.33
C GLN A 431 22.99 -15.52 -2.39
N THR A 432 22.98 -14.21 -2.13
CA THR A 432 21.93 -13.59 -1.31
C THR A 432 20.59 -13.52 -2.02
N GLU A 433 20.54 -13.33 -3.34
CA GLU A 433 19.29 -13.33 -4.10
C GLU A 433 18.68 -14.73 -4.16
N ILE A 434 19.50 -15.77 -4.36
CA ILE A 434 19.06 -17.18 -4.27
C ILE A 434 18.54 -17.51 -2.86
N ALA A 435 19.24 -17.06 -1.80
CA ALA A 435 18.81 -17.30 -0.43
C ALA A 435 17.50 -16.54 -0.08
N VAL A 436 17.33 -15.31 -0.57
CA VAL A 436 16.09 -14.55 -0.41
C VAL A 436 14.95 -15.21 -1.20
N GLY A 437 15.18 -15.67 -2.43
CA GLY A 437 14.21 -16.40 -3.23
C GLY A 437 13.73 -17.69 -2.57
N HIS A 438 14.65 -18.47 -1.97
CA HIS A 438 14.30 -19.65 -1.18
C HIS A 438 13.45 -19.30 0.05
N LEU A 439 13.82 -18.24 0.79
CA LEU A 439 13.04 -17.79 1.96
C LEU A 439 11.68 -17.21 1.57
N GLN A 440 11.55 -16.61 0.39
CA GLN A 440 10.27 -16.18 -0.18
C GLN A 440 9.39 -17.38 -0.54
N GLN A 441 9.92 -18.37 -1.26
CA GLN A 441 9.19 -19.59 -1.57
C GLN A 441 8.75 -20.34 -0.30
N GLU A 442 9.64 -20.47 0.69
CA GLU A 442 9.32 -21.10 1.98
C GLU A 442 8.28 -20.30 2.79
N SER A 443 8.17 -18.97 2.58
CA SER A 443 7.08 -18.15 3.12
C SER A 443 5.77 -18.39 2.37
N GLU A 444 5.80 -18.36 1.03
CA GLU A 444 4.60 -18.57 0.19
C GLU A 444 4.00 -19.97 0.40
N GLU A 445 4.83 -21.00 0.55
CA GLU A 445 4.40 -22.36 0.90
C GLU A 445 3.72 -22.40 2.28
N LYS A 446 4.30 -21.75 3.30
CA LYS A 446 3.70 -21.68 4.65
C LYS A 446 2.45 -20.81 4.71
N ASP A 447 2.40 -19.71 3.97
CA ASP A 447 1.20 -18.89 3.86
C ASP A 447 0.07 -19.69 3.18
N ALA A 448 0.38 -20.52 2.17
CA ALA A 448 -0.59 -21.44 1.56
C ALA A 448 -1.05 -22.55 2.53
N GLU A 449 -0.16 -23.12 3.34
CA GLU A 449 -0.52 -24.05 4.43
C GLU A 449 -1.41 -23.37 5.49
N ILE A 450 -1.08 -22.15 5.90
CA ILE A 450 -1.86 -21.35 6.85
C ILE A 450 -3.24 -21.02 6.27
N GLU A 451 -3.35 -20.64 5.00
CA GLU A 451 -4.66 -20.47 4.35
C GLU A 451 -5.45 -21.79 4.28
N ALA A 452 -4.81 -22.92 4.01
CA ALA A 452 -5.47 -24.23 3.98
C ALA A 452 -6.01 -24.61 5.37
N ALA A 453 -5.20 -24.44 6.42
CA ALA A 453 -5.60 -24.65 7.80
C ALA A 453 -6.72 -23.70 8.24
N ASN A 454 -6.64 -22.42 7.86
CA ASN A 454 -7.72 -21.44 8.14
C ASN A 454 -9.03 -21.84 7.46
N ARG A 455 -9.00 -22.29 6.20
CA ARG A 455 -10.20 -22.82 5.49
C ARG A 455 -10.75 -24.10 6.12
N GLU A 456 -9.94 -24.87 6.84
CA GLU A 456 -10.40 -26.02 7.62
C GLU A 456 -10.99 -25.61 8.97
N ILE A 457 -10.36 -24.65 9.67
CA ILE A 457 -10.89 -24.02 10.89
C ILE A 457 -12.24 -23.33 10.61
N GLU A 458 -12.41 -22.65 9.47
CA GLU A 458 -13.70 -22.07 9.07
C GLU A 458 -14.79 -23.14 8.86
N LYS A 459 -14.45 -24.28 8.23
CA LYS A 459 -15.40 -25.40 8.04
C LYS A 459 -15.77 -26.04 9.37
N LEU A 460 -14.78 -26.31 10.23
CA LEU A 460 -14.98 -26.89 11.56
C LEU A 460 -15.77 -25.92 12.46
N GLY A 461 -15.48 -24.62 12.40
CA GLY A 461 -16.23 -23.59 13.11
C GLY A 461 -17.68 -23.48 12.64
N HIS A 462 -17.94 -23.60 11.33
CA HIS A 462 -19.30 -23.66 10.81
C HIS A 462 -20.03 -24.96 11.22
N GLN A 463 -19.34 -26.11 11.22
CA GLN A 463 -19.90 -27.37 11.73
C GLN A 463 -20.22 -27.30 13.24
N VAL A 464 -19.33 -26.71 14.05
CA VAL A 464 -19.59 -26.46 15.48
C VAL A 464 -20.80 -25.54 15.64
N TYR A 465 -20.90 -24.44 14.88
CA TYR A 465 -22.07 -23.56 14.94
C TYR A 465 -23.38 -24.28 14.58
N MET A 466 -23.39 -25.12 13.55
CA MET A 466 -24.58 -25.92 13.20
C MET A 466 -24.93 -26.93 14.30
N LEU A 467 -23.93 -27.56 14.93
CA LEU A 467 -24.11 -28.47 16.07
C LEU A 467 -24.54 -27.72 17.35
N GLU A 468 -24.14 -26.47 17.53
CA GLU A 468 -24.61 -25.60 18.61
C GLU A 468 -26.08 -25.21 18.38
N GLU A 469 -26.46 -24.79 17.17
CA GLU A 469 -27.87 -24.56 16.84
C GLU A 469 -28.73 -25.84 16.99
N GLU A 470 -28.22 -27.01 16.58
CA GLU A 470 -28.91 -28.28 16.79
C GLU A 470 -29.02 -28.64 18.28
N ASN A 471 -28.01 -28.35 19.10
CA ASN A 471 -28.10 -28.52 20.55
C ASN A 471 -29.11 -27.56 21.19
N GLU A 472 -29.16 -26.28 20.80
CA GLU A 472 -30.18 -25.36 21.32
C GLU A 472 -31.59 -25.77 20.85
N ARG A 473 -31.78 -26.22 19.60
CA ARG A 473 -33.05 -26.80 19.13
C ARG A 473 -33.46 -28.04 19.94
N ILE A 474 -32.51 -28.91 20.30
CA ILE A 474 -32.73 -30.09 21.13
C ILE A 474 -33.07 -29.70 22.58
N LYS A 475 -32.43 -28.65 23.14
CA LYS A 475 -32.80 -28.10 24.45
C LYS A 475 -34.20 -27.50 24.42
N GLU A 476 -34.51 -26.61 23.47
CA GLU A 476 -35.86 -26.06 23.30
C GLU A 476 -36.93 -27.15 23.18
N ALA A 477 -36.66 -28.22 22.42
CA ALA A 477 -37.56 -29.36 22.32
C ALA A 477 -37.67 -30.14 23.64
N SER A 478 -36.55 -30.35 24.34
CA SER A 478 -36.53 -31.03 25.65
C SER A 478 -37.22 -30.22 26.74
N ASP A 479 -37.12 -28.89 26.72
CA ASP A 479 -37.74 -28.02 27.72
C ASP A 479 -39.23 -27.83 27.43
N ARG A 480 -39.64 -27.70 26.17
CA ARG A 480 -41.07 -27.82 25.78
C ARG A 480 -41.67 -29.16 26.19
N LEU A 481 -40.95 -30.27 26.01
CA LEU A 481 -41.40 -31.59 26.49
C LEU A 481 -41.50 -31.65 28.03
N ARG A 482 -40.61 -30.97 28.77
CA ARG A 482 -40.71 -30.85 30.23
C ARG A 482 -41.90 -29.99 30.67
N GLU A 483 -42.21 -28.93 29.94
CA GLU A 483 -43.38 -28.07 30.14
C GLU A 483 -44.67 -28.83 29.83
N ASP A 484 -44.76 -29.51 28.69
CA ASP A 484 -45.90 -30.38 28.32
C ASP A 484 -46.10 -31.50 29.36
N GLU A 485 -45.03 -32.19 29.77
CA GLU A 485 -45.12 -33.18 30.86
C GLU A 485 -45.48 -32.54 32.21
N ALA A 486 -45.09 -31.30 32.49
CA ALA A 486 -45.46 -30.61 33.74
C ALA A 486 -46.95 -30.26 33.74
N VAL A 487 -47.46 -29.69 32.65
CA VAL A 487 -48.88 -29.40 32.47
C VAL A 487 -49.72 -30.68 32.49
N GLU A 488 -49.23 -31.77 31.89
CA GLU A 488 -49.93 -33.07 31.95
C GLU A 488 -49.84 -33.72 33.34
N ARG A 489 -48.73 -33.57 34.07
CA ARG A 489 -48.63 -33.96 35.49
C ARG A 489 -49.61 -33.16 36.35
N GLU A 490 -49.70 -31.84 36.18
CA GLU A 490 -50.69 -30.99 36.89
C GLU A 490 -52.14 -31.40 36.56
N ARG A 491 -52.46 -31.67 35.28
CA ARG A 491 -53.78 -32.20 34.88
C ARG A 491 -54.08 -33.55 35.54
N LEU A 492 -53.11 -34.47 35.56
CA LEU A 492 -53.27 -35.78 36.18
C LEU A 492 -53.38 -35.69 37.70
N GLU A 493 -52.65 -34.79 38.35
CA GLU A 493 -52.75 -34.53 39.79
C GLU A 493 -54.10 -33.92 40.15
N ALA A 494 -54.56 -32.91 39.42
CA ALA A 494 -55.88 -32.29 39.57
C ALA A 494 -57.03 -33.28 39.30
N LEU A 495 -56.89 -34.15 38.30
CA LEU A 495 -57.83 -35.24 38.05
C LEU A 495 -57.77 -36.30 39.16
N SER A 496 -56.59 -36.57 39.73
CA SER A 496 -56.48 -37.44 40.92
C SER A 496 -57.14 -36.81 42.15
N ALA A 497 -57.07 -35.48 42.31
CA ALA A 497 -57.73 -34.75 43.39
C ALA A 497 -59.24 -34.83 43.22
N ALA A 498 -59.78 -34.43 42.06
CA ALA A 498 -61.21 -34.53 41.77
C ALA A 498 -61.77 -35.97 41.86
N LEU A 499 -60.94 -37.00 41.61
CA LEU A 499 -61.31 -38.40 41.87
C LEU A 499 -61.22 -38.78 43.35
N LYS A 500 -60.24 -38.29 44.11
CA LYS A 500 -60.17 -38.48 45.58
C LYS A 500 -61.35 -37.79 46.27
N ASP A 501 -61.68 -36.58 45.86
CA ASP A 501 -62.81 -35.80 46.37
C ASP A 501 -64.12 -36.53 46.08
N LYS A 502 -64.36 -36.97 44.83
CA LYS A 502 -65.52 -37.83 44.51
C LYS A 502 -65.53 -39.16 45.28
N VAL A 503 -64.37 -39.75 45.61
CA VAL A 503 -64.29 -40.94 46.44
C VAL A 503 -64.54 -40.61 47.92
N ALA A 504 -64.25 -39.39 48.37
CA ALA A 504 -64.64 -38.90 49.69
C ALA A 504 -66.15 -38.60 49.75
N ASP A 505 -66.72 -37.94 48.75
CA ASP A 505 -68.17 -37.68 48.61
C ASP A 505 -68.95 -39.00 48.56
N LEU A 506 -68.51 -39.97 47.75
CA LEU A 506 -69.14 -41.30 47.66
C LEU A 506 -68.97 -42.13 48.93
N LYS A 507 -67.91 -41.90 49.72
CA LYS A 507 -67.77 -42.48 51.06
C LYS A 507 -68.68 -41.80 52.06
N ALA A 508 -68.74 -40.47 52.08
CA ALA A 508 -69.62 -39.71 52.96
C ALA A 508 -71.09 -40.04 52.69
N HIS A 509 -71.51 -40.18 51.43
CA HIS A 509 -72.85 -40.67 51.10
C HIS A 509 -73.07 -42.16 51.39
N LEU A 510 -72.02 -43.00 51.38
CA LEU A 510 -72.14 -44.39 51.86
C LEU A 510 -72.29 -44.45 53.38
N GLU A 511 -71.52 -43.64 54.11
CA GLU A 511 -71.54 -43.51 55.56
C GLU A 511 -72.87 -42.90 56.02
N GLU A 512 -73.36 -41.83 55.37
CA GLU A 512 -74.69 -41.23 55.54
C GLU A 512 -75.82 -42.23 55.22
N MET A 513 -75.67 -43.06 54.17
CA MET A 513 -76.61 -44.15 53.89
C MET A 513 -76.52 -45.29 54.92
N GLN A 514 -75.35 -45.56 55.48
CA GLN A 514 -75.16 -46.56 56.55
C GLN A 514 -75.77 -46.06 57.86
N ASP A 515 -75.53 -44.80 58.26
CA ASP A 515 -76.18 -44.12 59.38
C ASP A 515 -77.71 -44.10 59.21
N LEU A 516 -78.21 -43.86 57.99
CA LEU A 516 -79.64 -43.94 57.69
C LEU A 516 -80.17 -45.37 57.81
N ILE A 517 -79.44 -46.39 57.35
CA ILE A 517 -79.82 -47.81 57.51
C ILE A 517 -79.80 -48.20 58.99
N GLU A 518 -78.77 -47.85 59.75
CA GLU A 518 -78.70 -48.10 61.19
C GLU A 518 -79.79 -47.35 61.95
N SER A 519 -80.12 -46.11 61.56
CA SER A 519 -81.28 -45.37 62.07
C SER A 519 -82.60 -46.10 61.74
N ARG A 520 -82.77 -46.61 60.51
CA ARG A 520 -83.95 -47.39 60.13
C ARG A 520 -84.02 -48.71 60.91
N ASP A 521 -82.90 -49.40 61.15
CA ASP A 521 -82.87 -50.65 61.90
C ASP A 521 -83.07 -50.44 63.41
N GLN A 522 -82.61 -49.32 63.97
CA GLN A 522 -82.95 -48.85 65.31
C GLN A 522 -84.44 -48.52 65.42
N ASP A 523 -85.00 -47.76 64.46
CA ASP A 523 -86.45 -47.48 64.37
C ASP A 523 -87.24 -48.79 64.29
N ILE A 524 -86.87 -49.70 63.38
CA ILE A 524 -87.51 -51.02 63.19
C ILE A 524 -87.42 -51.86 64.47
N SER A 525 -86.29 -51.82 65.19
CA SER A 525 -86.12 -52.53 66.46
C SER A 525 -86.99 -51.93 67.57
N ALA A 526 -87.13 -50.60 67.61
CA ALA A 526 -88.05 -49.92 68.52
C ALA A 526 -89.53 -50.18 68.18
N TYR A 527 -89.88 -50.28 66.89
CA TYR A 527 -91.21 -50.69 66.44
C TYR A 527 -91.51 -52.15 66.75
N LYS A 528 -90.52 -53.07 66.62
CA LYS A 528 -90.65 -54.47 67.03
C LYS A 528 -90.86 -54.57 68.54
N ALA A 529 -90.01 -53.94 69.35
CA ALA A 529 -90.15 -53.92 70.81
C ALA A 529 -91.52 -53.38 71.25
N ARG A 530 -91.99 -52.27 70.66
CA ARG A 530 -93.34 -51.75 70.91
C ARG A 530 -94.44 -52.69 70.43
N SER A 531 -94.25 -53.41 69.32
CA SER A 531 -95.21 -54.40 68.83
C SER A 531 -95.25 -55.64 69.73
N GLU A 532 -94.14 -56.01 70.36
CA GLU A 532 -94.03 -57.09 71.35
C GLU A 532 -94.65 -56.66 72.69
N GLU A 533 -94.42 -55.41 73.14
CA GLU A 533 -95.11 -54.80 74.28
C GLU A 533 -96.63 -54.73 74.06
N LEU A 534 -97.09 -54.32 72.87
CA LEU A 534 -98.51 -54.34 72.51
C LEU A 534 -99.06 -55.77 72.40
N ALA A 535 -98.30 -56.72 71.85
CA ALA A 535 -98.71 -58.12 71.81
C ALA A 535 -98.89 -58.67 73.24
N HIS A 536 -97.91 -58.49 74.12
CA HIS A 536 -98.00 -58.87 75.53
C HIS A 536 -99.06 -58.07 76.32
N HIS A 537 -99.48 -56.89 75.86
CA HIS A 537 -100.63 -56.19 76.43
C HIS A 537 -101.95 -56.78 75.94
N VAL A 538 -102.07 -57.11 74.65
CA VAL A 538 -103.23 -57.78 74.06
C VAL A 538 -103.39 -59.19 74.63
N GLU A 539 -102.31 -59.94 74.83
CA GLU A 539 -102.33 -61.25 75.50
C GLU A 539 -102.87 -61.11 76.93
N ARG A 540 -102.35 -60.19 77.75
CA ARG A 540 -102.88 -59.93 79.10
C ARG A 540 -104.34 -59.51 79.09
N LEU A 541 -104.75 -58.62 78.17
CA LEU A 541 -106.16 -58.23 78.01
C LEU A 541 -107.04 -59.40 77.56
N VAL A 542 -106.54 -60.30 76.72
CA VAL A 542 -107.26 -61.52 76.30
C VAL A 542 -107.38 -62.50 77.46
N GLU A 543 -106.35 -62.66 78.30
CA GLU A 543 -106.45 -63.46 79.52
C GLU A 543 -107.41 -62.81 80.55
N GLU A 544 -107.38 -61.49 80.72
CA GLU A 544 -108.29 -60.73 81.58
C GLU A 544 -109.75 -60.89 81.10
N VAL A 545 -110.01 -60.74 79.80
CA VAL A 545 -111.33 -60.99 79.19
C VAL A 545 -111.73 -62.46 79.27
N GLN A 546 -110.79 -63.42 79.23
CA GLN A 546 -111.10 -64.84 79.49
C GLN A 546 -111.46 -65.09 80.96
N ARG A 547 -110.77 -64.45 81.91
CA ARG A 547 -111.10 -64.50 83.34
C ARG A 547 -112.47 -63.87 83.62
N GLU A 548 -112.78 -62.72 83.01
CA GLU A 548 -114.10 -62.08 83.10
C GLU A 548 -115.20 -62.91 82.43
N ARG A 549 -114.93 -63.57 81.30
CA ARG A 549 -115.89 -64.50 80.69
C ARG A 549 -116.16 -65.71 81.58
N ALA A 550 -115.12 -66.33 82.12
CA ALA A 550 -115.28 -67.46 83.04
C ALA A 550 -116.01 -67.07 84.33
N SER A 551 -115.78 -65.87 84.88
CA SER A 551 -116.55 -65.38 86.03
C SER A 551 -117.99 -65.00 85.66
N ARG A 552 -118.22 -64.45 84.46
CA ARG A 552 -119.57 -64.19 83.94
C ARG A 552 -120.35 -65.48 83.71
N GLU A 553 -119.75 -66.50 83.10
CA GLU A 553 -120.35 -67.82 82.88
C GLU A 553 -120.68 -68.51 84.20
N HIS A 554 -119.84 -68.37 85.23
CA HIS A 554 -120.14 -68.85 86.58
C HIS A 554 -121.32 -68.10 87.22
N LEU A 555 -121.34 -66.77 87.16
CA LEU A 555 -122.44 -65.94 87.69
C LEU A 555 -123.75 -66.15 86.91
N GLU A 556 -123.66 -66.39 85.61
CA GLU A 556 -124.80 -66.69 84.74
C GLU A 556 -125.38 -68.06 85.11
N ALA A 557 -124.55 -69.07 85.37
CA ALA A 557 -124.99 -70.36 85.91
C ALA A 557 -125.59 -70.28 87.32
N ASP A 558 -125.06 -69.41 88.20
CA ASP A 558 -125.61 -69.17 89.54
C ASP A 558 -126.99 -68.47 89.47
N LEU A 559 -127.15 -67.50 88.57
CA LEU A 559 -128.45 -66.88 88.26
C LEU A 559 -129.43 -67.91 87.69
N ASP A 560 -128.98 -68.73 86.74
CA ASP A 560 -129.77 -69.80 86.11
C ASP A 560 -130.28 -70.79 87.19
N ASN A 561 -129.53 -71.02 88.27
CA ASN A 561 -129.96 -71.84 89.40
C ASN A 561 -130.94 -71.09 90.32
N ALA A 562 -130.66 -69.83 90.66
CA ALA A 562 -131.55 -68.99 91.47
C ALA A 562 -132.93 -68.78 90.81
N GLU A 563 -132.98 -68.65 89.48
CA GLU A 563 -134.24 -68.61 88.73
C GLU A 563 -135.02 -69.93 88.87
N LYS A 564 -134.37 -71.08 88.73
CA LYS A 564 -135.01 -72.40 88.91
C LYS A 564 -135.56 -72.58 90.33
N GLU A 565 -134.88 -72.09 91.36
CA GLU A 565 -135.35 -72.11 92.75
C GLU A 565 -136.55 -71.17 92.97
N HIS A 566 -136.48 -69.93 92.47
CA HIS A 566 -137.59 -68.98 92.50
C HIS A 566 -138.83 -69.51 91.78
N ASP A 567 -138.64 -70.10 90.61
CA ASP A 567 -139.69 -70.68 89.78
C ASP A 567 -140.28 -71.98 90.41
N ALA A 568 -139.52 -72.70 91.23
CA ALA A 568 -140.04 -73.79 92.08
C ALA A 568 -140.87 -73.27 93.26
N ALA A 569 -140.45 -72.17 93.91
CA ALA A 569 -141.17 -71.52 94.99
C ALA A 569 -142.48 -70.88 94.50
N LEU A 570 -142.48 -70.23 93.34
CA LEU A 570 -143.66 -69.59 92.75
C LEU A 570 -144.74 -70.63 92.39
N ARG A 571 -144.33 -71.80 91.89
CA ARG A 571 -145.23 -72.97 91.72
C ARG A 571 -145.73 -73.56 93.03
N ALA A 572 -145.10 -73.30 94.18
CA ALA A 572 -145.58 -73.74 95.49
C ALA A 572 -146.61 -72.76 96.06
N GLU A 573 -146.35 -71.46 95.96
CA GLU A 573 -147.31 -70.40 96.32
C GLU A 573 -148.59 -70.48 95.48
N GLN A 574 -148.50 -70.74 94.17
CA GLN A 574 -149.68 -70.97 93.32
C GLN A 574 -150.60 -72.08 93.86
N ARG A 575 -150.04 -73.23 94.22
CA ARG A 575 -150.81 -74.34 94.85
C ARG A 575 -151.40 -73.96 96.22
N ALA A 576 -150.72 -73.10 96.98
CA ALA A 576 -151.25 -72.57 98.23
C ALA A 576 -152.35 -71.50 98.03
N LEU A 577 -152.35 -70.84 96.87
CA LEU A 577 -153.34 -69.82 96.48
C LEU A 577 -154.61 -70.49 95.94
N GLU A 578 -154.49 -71.46 95.03
CA GLU A 578 -155.60 -72.33 94.56
C GLU A 578 -156.38 -72.96 95.74
N ALA A 579 -155.67 -73.44 96.75
CA ALA A 579 -156.27 -73.98 97.97
C ALA A 579 -157.10 -72.94 98.73
N LYS A 580 -156.62 -71.69 98.83
CA LYS A 580 -157.36 -70.58 99.47
C LYS A 580 -158.57 -70.14 98.65
N GLU A 581 -158.45 -70.10 97.32
CA GLU A 581 -159.56 -69.78 96.43
C GLU A 581 -160.69 -70.81 96.53
N SER A 582 -160.37 -72.10 96.65
CA SER A 582 -161.37 -73.15 96.86
C SER A 582 -162.19 -72.95 98.15
N ALA A 583 -161.54 -72.49 99.23
CA ALA A 583 -162.19 -72.16 100.49
C ALA A 583 -163.04 -70.87 100.40
N LEU A 584 -162.53 -69.85 99.70
CA LEU A 584 -163.25 -68.59 99.44
C LEU A 584 -164.53 -68.85 98.64
N GLN A 585 -164.46 -69.68 97.61
CA GLN A 585 -165.61 -70.03 96.77
C GLN A 585 -166.71 -70.76 97.57
N SER A 586 -166.35 -71.55 98.58
CA SER A 586 -167.32 -72.14 99.51
C SER A 586 -168.03 -71.06 100.33
N ALA A 587 -167.30 -70.07 100.86
CA ALA A 587 -167.88 -68.99 101.67
C ALA A 587 -168.80 -68.07 100.84
N LEU A 588 -168.46 -67.80 99.58
CA LEU A 588 -169.28 -66.99 98.67
C LEU A 588 -170.63 -67.65 98.33
N ASN A 589 -170.67 -68.98 98.24
CA ASN A 589 -171.92 -69.72 98.00
C ASN A 589 -172.92 -69.60 99.18
N ASP A 590 -172.44 -69.41 100.40
CA ASP A 590 -173.30 -69.18 101.57
C ASP A 590 -173.71 -67.71 101.73
N LEU A 591 -172.85 -66.77 101.32
CA LEU A 591 -173.19 -65.35 101.22
C LEU A 591 -174.32 -65.09 100.19
N ALA A 592 -174.27 -65.76 99.03
CA ALA A 592 -175.28 -65.60 97.98
C ALA A 592 -176.71 -65.96 98.46
N ARG A 593 -176.83 -66.92 99.40
CA ARG A 593 -178.12 -67.32 99.99
C ARG A 593 -178.73 -66.25 100.90
N THR A 594 -177.89 -65.48 101.61
CA THR A 594 -178.40 -64.43 102.52
C THR A 594 -178.76 -63.15 101.76
N GLN A 595 -178.01 -62.79 100.72
CA GLN A 595 -178.30 -61.64 99.86
C GLN A 595 -179.64 -61.77 99.13
N SER A 596 -180.04 -62.98 98.73
CA SER A 596 -181.35 -63.25 98.09
C SER A 596 -182.57 -62.93 98.98
N LEU A 597 -182.41 -62.78 100.30
CA LEU A 597 -183.48 -62.42 101.23
C LEU A 597 -183.55 -60.91 101.51
N LEU A 598 -182.48 -60.16 101.18
CA LEU A 598 -182.37 -58.73 101.43
C LEU A 598 -182.98 -57.91 100.28
N THR A 599 -182.66 -58.26 99.03
CA THR A 599 -183.08 -57.50 97.84
C THR A 599 -184.60 -57.39 97.68
N GLN A 600 -185.35 -58.37 98.16
CA GLN A 600 -186.83 -58.33 98.18
C GLN A 600 -187.41 -57.31 99.19
N ARG A 601 -186.58 -56.65 100.00
CA ARG A 601 -186.99 -55.61 100.97
C ARG A 601 -186.58 -54.19 100.57
N GLU A 602 -185.63 -54.06 99.63
CA GLU A 602 -185.08 -52.77 99.23
C GLU A 602 -185.93 -52.10 98.14
N MET A 603 -186.50 -52.90 97.21
CA MET A 603 -187.38 -52.42 96.13
C MET A 603 -188.65 -51.68 96.59
N ASP A 604 -189.16 -51.97 97.78
CA ASP A 604 -190.37 -51.33 98.33
C ASP A 604 -190.11 -49.91 98.86
N LEU A 605 -188.84 -49.48 99.00
CA LEU A 605 -188.45 -48.25 99.69
C LEU A 605 -188.08 -47.09 98.74
N GLU A 606 -187.43 -47.39 97.61
CA GLU A 606 -186.89 -46.37 96.69
C GLU A 606 -187.96 -45.45 96.06
N GLN A 607 -189.17 -45.98 95.82
CA GLN A 607 -190.24 -45.26 95.10
C GLN A 607 -190.76 -44.00 95.83
N VAL A 608 -190.42 -43.81 97.11
CA VAL A 608 -190.87 -42.66 97.92
C VAL A 608 -189.86 -41.50 97.91
N GLN A 609 -188.57 -41.76 97.71
CA GLN A 609 -187.52 -40.74 97.91
C GLN A 609 -187.39 -39.74 96.74
N ILE A 610 -187.71 -40.16 95.52
CA ILE A 610 -187.52 -39.39 94.28
C ILE A 610 -188.34 -38.07 94.25
N ALA A 611 -189.36 -37.93 95.09
CA ALA A 611 -190.20 -36.73 95.17
C ALA A 611 -189.62 -35.56 95.99
N LEU A 612 -188.46 -35.71 96.64
CA LEU A 612 -187.96 -34.74 97.63
C LEU A 612 -186.92 -33.75 97.10
N GLU A 613 -185.97 -34.19 96.25
CA GLU A 613 -184.82 -33.38 95.84
C GLU A 613 -185.14 -32.26 94.85
N THR A 614 -186.36 -32.22 94.29
CA THR A 614 -186.86 -31.12 93.45
C THR A 614 -186.92 -29.75 94.18
N LEU A 615 -186.64 -29.72 95.49
CA LEU A 615 -186.56 -28.50 96.30
C LEU A 615 -185.15 -27.89 96.42
N GLU A 616 -184.07 -28.58 96.04
CA GLU A 616 -182.70 -28.04 96.20
C GLU A 616 -182.33 -26.95 95.18
N ALA A 617 -183.16 -26.75 94.13
CA ALA A 617 -182.86 -25.91 92.98
C ALA A 617 -182.80 -24.38 93.24
N GLU A 618 -183.25 -23.90 94.42
CA GLU A 618 -183.46 -22.45 94.66
C GLU A 618 -182.32 -21.72 95.40
N SER A 619 -181.27 -22.42 95.84
CA SER A 619 -180.41 -21.93 96.95
C SER A 619 -179.10 -21.19 96.58
N LYS A 620 -178.68 -21.11 95.30
CA LYS A 620 -177.33 -20.59 94.92
C LYS A 620 -177.29 -19.50 93.84
N LYS A 621 -177.81 -18.32 94.18
CA LYS A 621 -177.49 -17.03 93.53
C LYS A 621 -177.18 -15.95 94.58
N LEU A 622 -175.90 -15.57 94.72
CA LEU A 622 -175.39 -14.21 95.05
C LEU A 622 -173.87 -14.26 95.34
N GLY A 623 -173.15 -13.18 95.03
CA GLY A 623 -171.73 -13.00 95.39
C GLY A 623 -170.89 -12.34 94.29
N GLU A 624 -170.75 -11.02 94.32
CA GLU A 624 -169.93 -10.24 93.38
C GLU A 624 -168.75 -9.55 94.10
N SER A 625 -167.63 -9.30 93.40
CA SER A 625 -167.13 -7.92 93.13
C SER A 625 -165.61 -7.78 92.86
N HIS A 626 -165.30 -6.66 92.17
CA HIS A 626 -164.04 -5.89 92.17
C HIS A 626 -162.81 -6.26 91.30
N THR A 627 -162.02 -5.20 91.05
CA THR A 627 -161.20 -4.97 89.86
C THR A 627 -160.11 -3.91 90.11
N THR A 628 -158.86 -4.14 89.71
CA THR A 628 -157.82 -3.07 89.63
C THR A 628 -156.62 -3.41 88.74
N ALA A 629 -156.13 -4.66 88.74
CA ALA A 629 -154.80 -5.03 88.23
C ALA A 629 -154.57 -4.93 86.70
N ARG A 630 -155.58 -4.59 85.89
CA ARG A 630 -155.52 -4.74 84.42
C ARG A 630 -154.94 -3.54 83.66
N PHE A 631 -154.77 -2.38 84.31
CA PHE A 631 -154.32 -1.14 83.64
C PHE A 631 -152.81 -0.87 83.79
N SER A 632 -152.16 -1.39 84.85
CA SER A 632 -150.72 -1.22 85.10
C SER A 632 -149.86 -1.97 84.07
N LEU A 633 -150.19 -3.25 83.82
CA LEU A 633 -149.44 -4.13 82.90
C LEU A 633 -149.35 -3.59 81.47
N GLN A 634 -150.32 -2.79 81.02
CA GLN A 634 -150.33 -2.23 79.68
C GLN A 634 -149.21 -1.19 79.47
N LEU A 635 -148.90 -0.39 80.49
CA LEU A 635 -147.86 0.65 80.42
C LEU A 635 -146.43 0.08 80.40
N GLU A 636 -146.19 -1.06 81.06
CA GLU A 636 -144.89 -1.73 81.03
C GLU A 636 -144.59 -2.34 79.66
N VAL A 637 -145.59 -2.97 79.02
CA VAL A 637 -145.47 -3.52 77.67
C VAL A 637 -145.07 -2.46 76.64
N ASP A 638 -145.67 -1.26 76.71
CA ASP A 638 -145.34 -0.18 75.78
C ASP A 638 -144.01 0.53 76.11
N ARG A 639 -143.49 0.41 77.34
CA ARG A 639 -142.11 0.82 77.64
C ARG A 639 -141.10 -0.11 76.97
N LEU A 640 -141.26 -1.42 77.18
CA LEU A 640 -140.31 -2.44 76.69
C LEU A 640 -140.14 -2.42 75.17
N LYS A 641 -141.20 -2.15 74.39
CA LYS A 641 -141.13 -2.00 72.92
C LYS A 641 -140.14 -0.91 72.50
N ARG A 642 -140.23 0.28 73.10
CA ARG A 642 -139.39 1.44 72.76
C ARG A 642 -137.92 1.23 73.13
N ASP A 643 -137.67 0.47 74.19
CA ASP A 643 -136.31 0.13 74.60
C ASP A 643 -135.72 -0.98 73.69
N LEU A 644 -136.55 -1.86 73.11
CA LEU A 644 -136.15 -2.85 72.11
C LEU A 644 -135.85 -2.21 70.74
N GLU A 645 -136.71 -1.32 70.24
CA GLU A 645 -136.52 -0.55 69.00
C GLU A 645 -135.17 0.20 68.99
N ARG A 646 -134.79 0.80 70.12
CA ARG A 646 -133.49 1.47 70.30
C ARG A 646 -132.30 0.53 70.14
N LEU A 647 -132.38 -0.66 70.73
CA LEU A 647 -131.30 -1.66 70.66
C LEU A 647 -131.16 -2.23 69.23
N GLU A 648 -132.26 -2.37 68.49
CA GLU A 648 -132.23 -2.75 67.07
C GLU A 648 -131.58 -1.67 66.20
N GLU A 649 -131.89 -0.38 66.43
CA GLU A 649 -131.19 0.72 65.76
C GLU A 649 -129.69 0.75 66.09
N GLU A 650 -129.31 0.61 67.36
CA GLU A 650 -127.90 0.61 67.77
C GLU A 650 -127.13 -0.58 67.19
N LEU A 651 -127.74 -1.76 67.15
CA LEU A 651 -127.17 -2.95 66.52
C LEU A 651 -127.07 -2.82 64.99
N ALA A 652 -128.00 -2.12 64.34
CA ALA A 652 -127.91 -1.78 62.93
C ALA A 652 -126.76 -0.79 62.65
N ARG A 653 -126.58 0.24 63.49
CA ARG A 653 -125.46 1.18 63.41
C ARG A 653 -124.12 0.45 63.61
N ALA A 654 -124.01 -0.41 64.62
CA ALA A 654 -122.79 -1.18 64.91
C ALA A 654 -122.41 -2.12 63.74
N ARG A 655 -123.39 -2.82 63.14
CA ARG A 655 -123.17 -3.64 61.94
C ARG A 655 -122.71 -2.82 60.74
N LYS A 656 -123.28 -1.63 60.53
CA LYS A 656 -122.85 -0.71 59.46
C LYS A 656 -121.41 -0.24 59.69
N GLU A 657 -121.07 0.20 60.90
CA GLU A 657 -119.69 0.59 61.19
C GLU A 657 -118.69 -0.55 61.04
N LEU A 658 -119.06 -1.79 61.38
CA LEU A 658 -118.22 -2.96 61.16
C LEU A 658 -117.96 -3.18 59.66
N GLY A 659 -119.01 -3.14 58.82
CA GLY A 659 -118.88 -3.21 57.37
C GLY A 659 -118.01 -2.08 56.79
N ASP A 660 -118.18 -0.85 57.26
CA ASP A 660 -117.34 0.29 56.87
C ASP A 660 -115.88 0.15 57.35
N ARG A 661 -115.63 -0.48 58.50
CA ARG A 661 -114.28 -0.80 59.00
C ARG A 661 -113.63 -1.92 58.18
N GLU A 662 -114.35 -3.01 57.90
CA GLU A 662 -113.85 -4.11 57.06
C GLU A 662 -113.55 -3.64 55.63
N ARG A 663 -114.44 -2.83 55.04
CA ARG A 663 -114.24 -2.25 53.71
C ARG A 663 -112.96 -1.42 53.67
N LYS A 664 -112.73 -0.56 54.68
CA LYS A 664 -111.49 0.19 54.84
C LYS A 664 -110.28 -0.70 55.16
N GLY A 665 -110.48 -1.93 55.67
CA GLY A 665 -109.45 -2.96 55.74
C GLY A 665 -109.03 -3.37 54.33
N ARG A 666 -109.96 -3.98 53.58
CA ARG A 666 -109.75 -4.45 52.20
C ARG A 666 -109.20 -3.37 51.26
N GLU A 667 -109.63 -2.12 51.41
CA GLU A 667 -109.13 -0.95 50.64
C GLU A 667 -107.69 -0.55 51.01
N ARG A 668 -107.22 -0.81 52.24
CA ARG A 668 -105.80 -0.67 52.63
C ARG A 668 -104.97 -1.86 52.19
N ASP A 669 -105.48 -3.08 52.38
CA ASP A 669 -104.78 -4.32 52.01
C ASP A 669 -104.50 -4.32 50.50
N GLY A 670 -105.52 -4.02 49.68
CA GLY A 670 -105.38 -3.83 48.23
C GLY A 670 -104.62 -2.58 47.78
N ALA A 671 -104.17 -1.72 48.70
CA ALA A 671 -103.19 -0.65 48.44
C ALA A 671 -101.77 -1.10 48.84
N ILE A 672 -101.63 -1.87 49.92
CA ILE A 672 -100.38 -2.50 50.35
C ILE A 672 -99.90 -3.51 49.28
N ASP A 673 -100.79 -4.33 48.72
CA ASP A 673 -100.47 -5.26 47.63
C ASP A 673 -99.96 -4.54 46.37
N LYS A 674 -100.55 -3.38 46.03
CA LYS A 674 -100.10 -2.55 44.91
C LYS A 674 -98.72 -1.96 45.18
N LEU A 675 -98.50 -1.37 46.35
CA LEU A 675 -97.19 -0.86 46.75
C LEU A 675 -96.14 -1.96 46.80
N HIS A 676 -96.49 -3.20 47.16
CA HIS A 676 -95.58 -4.35 47.06
C HIS A 676 -95.36 -4.85 45.63
N ALA A 677 -96.34 -4.73 44.73
CA ALA A 677 -96.14 -5.01 43.31
C ALA A 677 -95.21 -3.96 42.67
N GLU A 678 -95.52 -2.68 42.86
CA GLU A 678 -94.73 -1.52 42.41
C GLU A 678 -93.30 -1.57 42.96
N ASN A 679 -93.09 -1.89 44.24
CA ASN A 679 -91.76 -2.02 44.84
C ASN A 679 -90.96 -3.21 44.26
N ARG A 680 -91.61 -4.37 44.01
CA ARG A 680 -90.96 -5.50 43.30
C ARG A 680 -90.59 -5.12 41.86
N GLU A 681 -91.46 -4.39 41.16
CA GLU A 681 -91.20 -3.93 39.79
C GLU A 681 -90.06 -2.91 39.76
N LEU A 682 -90.06 -1.90 40.64
CA LEU A 682 -88.99 -0.93 40.78
C LEU A 682 -87.65 -1.58 41.17
N ALA A 683 -87.66 -2.60 42.04
CA ALA A 683 -86.46 -3.37 42.36
C ALA A 683 -85.95 -4.17 41.15
N SER A 684 -86.85 -4.75 40.33
CA SER A 684 -86.49 -5.43 39.09
C SER A 684 -85.93 -4.46 38.04
N GLN A 685 -86.55 -3.29 37.86
CA GLN A 685 -86.08 -2.22 36.99
C GLN A 685 -84.71 -1.69 37.44
N LEU A 686 -84.49 -1.53 38.76
CA LEU A 686 -83.20 -1.11 39.33
C LEU A 686 -82.11 -2.17 39.12
N ALA A 687 -82.42 -3.46 39.30
CA ALA A 687 -81.49 -4.55 39.02
C ALA A 687 -81.11 -4.60 37.52
N ALA A 688 -82.10 -4.46 36.62
CA ALA A 688 -81.88 -4.40 35.19
C ALA A 688 -81.05 -3.17 34.76
N GLN A 689 -81.33 -1.99 35.33
CA GLN A 689 -80.52 -0.76 35.15
C GLN A 689 -79.08 -0.98 35.62
N THR A 690 -78.88 -1.61 36.79
CA THR A 690 -77.55 -1.86 37.35
C THR A 690 -76.75 -2.84 36.48
N GLN A 691 -77.36 -3.94 36.04
CA GLN A 691 -76.71 -4.88 35.14
C GLN A 691 -76.43 -4.26 33.76
N ALA A 692 -77.35 -3.45 33.22
CA ALA A 692 -77.11 -2.72 31.99
C ALA A 692 -75.93 -1.74 32.12
N ARG A 693 -75.80 -1.05 33.26
CA ARG A 693 -74.66 -0.15 33.54
C ARG A 693 -73.34 -0.91 33.67
N LEU A 694 -73.33 -2.09 34.30
CA LEU A 694 -72.15 -2.96 34.38
C LEU A 694 -71.74 -3.45 32.98
N ASN A 695 -72.69 -3.98 32.19
CA ASN A 695 -72.44 -4.42 30.82
C ASN A 695 -71.98 -3.28 29.89
N VAL A 696 -72.28 -2.02 30.20
CA VAL A 696 -71.76 -0.84 29.49
C VAL A 696 -70.37 -0.44 29.99
N SER A 697 -70.11 -0.55 31.30
CA SER A 697 -68.76 -0.34 31.88
C SER A 697 -67.76 -1.35 31.32
N GLU A 698 -68.10 -2.64 31.36
CA GLU A 698 -67.29 -3.73 30.80
C GLU A 698 -67.01 -3.52 29.30
N LYS A 699 -68.01 -3.08 28.53
CA LYS A 699 -67.80 -2.74 27.11
C LYS A 699 -66.89 -1.52 26.93
N LEU A 700 -67.06 -0.48 27.75
CA LEU A 700 -66.21 0.71 27.72
C LEU A 700 -64.76 0.34 28.06
N GLU A 701 -64.54 -0.41 29.14
CA GLU A 701 -63.25 -0.94 29.59
C GLU A 701 -62.58 -1.79 28.50
N ASN A 702 -63.32 -2.71 27.87
CA ASN A 702 -62.82 -3.48 26.72
C ASN A 702 -62.45 -2.59 25.52
N THR A 703 -63.25 -1.56 25.20
CA THR A 703 -62.89 -0.62 24.13
C THR A 703 -61.69 0.26 24.48
N LEU A 704 -61.51 0.64 25.75
CA LEU A 704 -60.35 1.40 26.22
C LEU A 704 -59.08 0.54 26.26
N ALA A 705 -59.19 -0.75 26.60
CA ALA A 705 -58.10 -1.71 26.50
C ALA A 705 -57.68 -1.92 25.03
N SER A 706 -58.65 -2.14 24.14
CA SER A 706 -58.41 -2.27 22.69
C SER A 706 -57.80 -0.99 22.09
N LEU A 707 -58.25 0.19 22.53
CA LEU A 707 -57.67 1.48 22.13
C LEU A 707 -56.21 1.60 22.58
N LYS A 708 -55.90 1.29 23.85
CA LYS A 708 -54.52 1.31 24.37
C LYS A 708 -53.59 0.35 23.62
N VAL A 709 -54.09 -0.83 23.22
CA VAL A 709 -53.32 -1.76 22.38
C VAL A 709 -53.06 -1.16 20.99
N ALA A 710 -54.08 -0.60 20.33
CA ALA A 710 -53.92 0.05 19.04
C ALA A 710 -53.00 1.29 19.10
N GLU A 711 -53.04 2.07 20.18
CA GLU A 711 -52.13 3.20 20.41
C GLU A 711 -50.67 2.72 20.59
N ALA A 712 -50.46 1.64 21.36
CA ALA A 712 -49.14 1.02 21.51
C ALA A 712 -48.61 0.46 20.17
N GLU A 713 -49.47 -0.19 19.37
CA GLU A 713 -49.12 -0.62 18.01
C GLU A 713 -48.75 0.56 17.11
N VAL A 714 -49.52 1.65 17.11
CA VAL A 714 -49.20 2.88 16.35
C VAL A 714 -47.86 3.48 16.78
N VAL A 715 -47.52 3.46 18.08
CA VAL A 715 -46.18 3.87 18.56
C VAL A 715 -45.10 2.92 18.04
N GLN A 716 -45.31 1.60 18.09
CA GLN A 716 -44.37 0.63 17.52
C GLN A 716 -44.20 0.76 16.00
N PHE A 717 -45.25 1.09 15.25
CA PHE A 717 -45.15 1.35 13.82
C PHE A 717 -44.40 2.65 13.54
N ARG A 718 -44.57 3.69 14.36
CA ARG A 718 -43.79 4.94 14.25
C ARG A 718 -42.30 4.72 14.54
N THR A 719 -41.93 3.92 15.54
CA THR A 719 -40.51 3.60 15.78
C THR A 719 -39.92 2.76 14.65
N LYS A 720 -40.64 1.73 14.16
CA LYS A 720 -40.23 0.94 12.99
C LYS A 720 -40.07 1.80 11.73
N ILE A 721 -40.93 2.78 11.49
CA ILE A 721 -40.80 3.75 10.39
C ILE A 721 -39.55 4.61 10.57
N ALA A 722 -39.34 5.20 11.75
CA ALA A 722 -38.15 6.03 12.02
C ALA A 722 -36.84 5.23 11.88
N GLU A 723 -36.81 3.96 12.29
CA GLU A 723 -35.69 3.07 12.03
C GLU A 723 -35.46 2.80 10.54
N LEU A 724 -36.52 2.55 9.78
CA LEU A 724 -36.44 2.32 8.33
C LEU A 724 -35.99 3.57 7.57
N GLU A 725 -36.46 4.76 7.98
CA GLU A 725 -35.99 6.04 7.46
C GLU A 725 -34.52 6.29 7.81
N GLN A 726 -34.08 5.98 9.04
CA GLN A 726 -32.69 6.11 9.45
C GLN A 726 -31.77 5.15 8.69
N ARG A 727 -32.22 3.90 8.44
CA ARG A 727 -31.53 2.91 7.59
C ARG A 727 -31.45 3.40 6.15
N LEU A 728 -32.58 3.80 5.54
CA LEU A 728 -32.61 4.34 4.18
C LEU A 728 -31.71 5.57 4.01
N ALA A 729 -31.72 6.51 4.96
CA ALA A 729 -30.85 7.68 4.96
C ALA A 729 -29.37 7.34 5.18
N LYS A 730 -29.05 6.23 5.86
CA LYS A 730 -27.68 5.70 5.98
C LYS A 730 -27.25 5.05 4.66
N ASP A 731 -28.11 4.27 4.04
CA ASP A 731 -27.82 3.53 2.80
C ASP A 731 -27.71 4.48 1.60
N GLN A 732 -28.52 5.53 1.52
CA GLN A 732 -28.36 6.63 0.56
C GLN A 732 -27.00 7.36 0.72
N ARG A 733 -26.56 7.62 1.97
CA ARG A 733 -25.22 8.19 2.23
C ARG A 733 -24.10 7.21 1.86
N SER A 734 -24.30 5.92 2.08
CA SER A 734 -23.36 4.86 1.67
C SER A 734 -23.25 4.80 0.13
N LEU A 735 -24.39 4.81 -0.57
CA LEU A 735 -24.47 4.82 -2.03
C LEU A 735 -23.80 6.06 -2.63
N LEU A 736 -24.11 7.26 -2.12
CA LEU A 736 -23.46 8.50 -2.58
C LEU A 736 -21.95 8.51 -2.30
N SER A 737 -21.50 7.92 -1.18
CA SER A 737 -20.06 7.76 -0.91
C SER A 737 -19.39 6.76 -1.85
N ALA A 738 -20.06 5.65 -2.18
CA ALA A 738 -19.59 4.67 -3.15
C ALA A 738 -19.55 5.25 -4.57
N GLU A 739 -20.59 5.97 -5.00
CA GLU A 739 -20.58 6.69 -6.29
C GLU A 739 -19.45 7.72 -6.37
N ALA A 740 -19.21 8.48 -5.29
CA ALA A 740 -18.09 9.43 -5.24
C ALA A 740 -16.75 8.69 -5.40
N GLN A 741 -16.54 7.61 -4.65
CA GLN A 741 -15.34 6.77 -4.78
C GLN A 741 -15.19 6.17 -6.19
N TYR A 742 -16.27 5.74 -6.84
CA TYR A 742 -16.22 5.23 -8.21
C TYR A 742 -15.95 6.33 -9.24
N ARG A 743 -16.47 7.56 -9.04
CA ARG A 743 -16.13 8.73 -9.86
C ARG A 743 -14.65 9.10 -9.71
N ASP A 744 -14.16 9.16 -8.47
CA ASP A 744 -12.73 9.43 -8.18
C ASP A 744 -11.84 8.36 -8.85
N GLN A 745 -12.11 7.06 -8.62
CA GLN A 745 -11.39 5.95 -9.27
C GLN A 745 -11.45 6.01 -10.81
N LEU A 746 -12.57 6.41 -11.40
CA LEU A 746 -12.68 6.63 -12.85
C LEU A 746 -11.78 7.77 -13.31
N THR A 747 -11.70 8.89 -12.56
CA THR A 747 -10.79 9.99 -12.91
C THR A 747 -9.32 9.61 -12.73
N GLU A 748 -8.95 8.86 -11.69
CA GLU A 748 -7.59 8.34 -11.49
C GLU A 748 -7.20 7.38 -12.62
N ARG A 749 -8.03 6.38 -12.92
CA ARG A 749 -7.81 5.42 -14.03
C ARG A 749 -7.69 6.13 -15.37
N ASN A 750 -8.57 7.07 -15.68
CA ASN A 750 -8.52 7.83 -16.93
C ASN A 750 -7.29 8.75 -17.01
N THR A 751 -6.81 9.28 -15.88
CA THR A 751 -5.56 10.07 -15.81
C THR A 751 -4.34 9.18 -16.01
N LEU A 752 -4.30 7.98 -15.42
CA LEU A 752 -3.23 7.01 -15.62
C LEU A 752 -3.19 6.51 -17.06
N LEU A 753 -4.35 6.18 -17.65
CA LEU A 753 -4.45 5.77 -19.06
C LEU A 753 -3.98 6.87 -20.02
N LEU A 754 -4.38 8.13 -19.79
CA LEU A 754 -3.89 9.25 -20.60
C LEU A 754 -2.37 9.44 -20.45
N THR A 755 -1.85 9.30 -19.23
CA THR A 755 -0.40 9.37 -18.94
C THR A 755 0.36 8.25 -19.66
N ILE A 756 -0.10 7.00 -19.58
CA ILE A 756 0.49 5.83 -20.27
C ILE A 756 0.47 6.04 -21.80
N TYR A 757 -0.65 6.51 -22.34
CA TYR A 757 -0.78 6.84 -23.76
C TYR A 757 0.22 7.92 -24.19
N GLN A 758 0.40 8.99 -23.40
CA GLN A 758 1.40 10.04 -23.67
C GLN A 758 2.85 9.54 -23.57
N TYR A 759 3.16 8.62 -22.64
CA TYR A 759 4.48 7.98 -22.60
C TYR A 759 4.71 7.07 -23.81
N MET A 760 3.68 6.38 -24.29
CA MET A 760 3.78 5.53 -25.48
C MET A 760 3.91 6.34 -26.78
N ASP A 761 3.20 7.46 -26.94
CA ASP A 761 3.42 8.39 -28.06
C ASP A 761 4.87 8.93 -28.07
N LYS A 762 5.47 9.20 -26.90
CA LYS A 762 6.90 9.57 -26.77
C LYS A 762 7.84 8.44 -27.18
N ILE A 763 7.64 7.22 -26.66
CA ILE A 763 8.47 6.04 -26.98
C ILE A 763 8.44 5.74 -28.49
N LEU A 764 7.27 5.91 -29.12
CA LEU A 764 7.07 5.69 -30.55
C LEU A 764 7.47 6.90 -31.42
N GLY A 765 8.00 7.99 -30.82
CA GLY A 765 8.45 9.19 -31.54
C GLY A 765 7.33 10.01 -32.21
N VAL A 766 6.07 9.73 -31.87
CA VAL A 766 4.87 10.27 -32.52
C VAL A 766 4.75 11.78 -32.37
N ASP A 767 5.31 12.35 -31.29
CA ASP A 767 5.37 13.79 -30.99
C ASP A 767 5.91 14.64 -32.16
N LYS A 768 6.69 14.06 -33.09
CA LYS A 768 7.24 14.74 -34.26
C LYS A 768 6.35 14.68 -35.52
N THR A 769 5.21 13.99 -35.47
CA THR A 769 4.28 13.91 -36.60
C THR A 769 3.21 15.01 -36.55
N PRO A 770 3.06 15.85 -37.60
CA PRO A 770 2.07 16.93 -37.58
C PRO A 770 0.65 16.37 -37.62
N LYS A 771 -0.13 16.66 -36.57
CA LYS A 771 -1.53 16.23 -36.38
C LYS A 771 -2.44 16.76 -37.49
N LYS A 772 -2.60 15.96 -38.57
CA LYS A 772 -3.45 16.31 -39.72
C LYS A 772 -4.93 16.43 -39.33
N HIS A 773 -5.56 17.52 -39.80
CA HIS A 773 -7.02 17.73 -39.80
C HIS A 773 -7.72 17.74 -38.43
N GLY A 774 -7.13 18.39 -37.42
CA GLY A 774 -7.91 18.97 -36.31
C GLY A 774 -8.64 17.99 -35.39
N GLN A 775 -8.37 16.68 -35.48
CA GLN A 775 -8.87 15.71 -34.51
C GLN A 775 -8.31 16.08 -33.12
N ALA A 776 -9.20 16.49 -32.23
CA ALA A 776 -8.88 16.65 -30.83
C ALA A 776 -8.38 15.30 -30.26
N GLU A 777 -7.38 15.35 -29.39
CA GLU A 777 -6.87 14.16 -28.72
C GLU A 777 -8.03 13.41 -28.06
N THR A 778 -8.19 12.13 -28.42
CA THR A 778 -9.25 11.27 -27.92
C THR A 778 -8.95 10.93 -26.47
N LYS A 779 -9.41 11.75 -25.54
CA LYS A 779 -9.13 11.59 -24.11
C LYS A 779 -10.01 10.48 -23.52
N PRO A 780 -9.51 9.66 -22.58
CA PRO A 780 -10.30 8.59 -21.96
C PRO A 780 -11.62 9.07 -21.33
N PHE A 781 -11.64 10.32 -20.86
CA PHE A 781 -12.78 10.99 -20.24
C PHE A 781 -13.92 11.37 -21.20
N THR A 782 -13.69 11.43 -22.52
CA THR A 782 -14.68 11.94 -23.50
C THR A 782 -15.14 10.90 -24.50
N ASN A 783 -14.27 9.99 -24.94
CA ASN A 783 -14.67 8.85 -25.76
C ASN A 783 -13.69 7.68 -25.56
N PHE A 784 -14.05 6.75 -24.67
CA PHE A 784 -13.18 5.66 -24.26
C PHE A 784 -12.90 4.64 -25.38
N SER A 785 -13.87 4.30 -26.24
CA SER A 785 -13.66 3.30 -27.29
C SER A 785 -12.63 3.79 -28.32
N VAL A 786 -12.77 5.01 -28.82
CA VAL A 786 -11.81 5.57 -29.79
C VAL A 786 -10.42 5.78 -29.14
N PHE A 787 -10.36 6.14 -27.86
CA PHE A 787 -9.10 6.13 -27.11
C PHE A 787 -8.48 4.73 -27.02
N HIS A 788 -9.29 3.70 -26.74
CA HIS A 788 -8.85 2.31 -26.60
C HIS A 788 -8.35 1.74 -27.93
N ASP A 789 -9.03 2.02 -29.05
CA ASP A 789 -8.58 1.63 -30.39
C ASP A 789 -7.24 2.29 -30.75
N ASN A 790 -7.08 3.58 -30.43
CA ASN A 790 -5.81 4.30 -30.61
C ASN A 790 -4.69 3.72 -29.72
N LEU A 791 -4.99 3.42 -28.44
CA LEU A 791 -4.06 2.77 -27.50
C LEU A 791 -3.61 1.39 -28.02
N ILE A 792 -4.54 0.58 -28.54
CA ILE A 792 -4.23 -0.74 -29.15
C ILE A 792 -3.37 -0.58 -30.40
N SER A 793 -3.65 0.40 -31.26
CA SER A 793 -2.85 0.68 -32.46
C SER A 793 -1.39 1.02 -32.10
N ARG A 794 -1.19 1.83 -31.06
CA ARG A 794 0.13 2.16 -30.51
C ARG A 794 0.82 0.96 -29.86
N LEU A 795 0.11 0.15 -29.06
CA LEU A 795 0.66 -1.06 -28.45
C LEU A 795 1.12 -2.08 -29.51
N LYS A 796 0.42 -2.20 -30.64
CA LYS A 796 0.85 -3.02 -31.79
C LYS A 796 2.15 -2.50 -32.41
N GLN A 797 2.28 -1.19 -32.61
CA GLN A 797 3.52 -0.56 -33.09
C GLN A 797 4.69 -0.78 -32.12
N LEU A 798 4.45 -0.71 -30.82
CA LEU A 798 5.47 -0.98 -29.80
C LEU A 798 5.89 -2.46 -29.79
N SER A 799 4.94 -3.39 -29.92
CA SER A 799 5.20 -4.83 -30.01
C SER A 799 5.96 -5.21 -31.30
N GLU A 800 5.71 -4.54 -32.42
CA GLU A 800 6.48 -4.71 -33.66
C GLU A 800 7.94 -4.25 -33.47
N ILE A 801 8.16 -3.08 -32.85
CA ILE A 801 9.50 -2.58 -32.52
C ILE A 801 10.23 -3.52 -31.56
N GLN A 802 9.54 -4.07 -30.55
CA GLN A 802 10.09 -5.09 -29.66
C GLN A 802 10.51 -6.35 -30.44
N GLY A 803 9.65 -6.89 -31.30
CA GLY A 803 9.98 -8.07 -32.11
C GLY A 803 11.17 -7.85 -33.06
N ILE A 804 11.33 -6.63 -33.59
CA ILE A 804 12.50 -6.22 -34.37
C ILE A 804 13.75 -6.14 -33.49
N PHE A 805 13.64 -5.61 -32.26
CA PHE A 805 14.73 -5.55 -31.29
C PHE A 805 15.19 -6.95 -30.86
N ASP A 806 14.27 -7.80 -30.40
CA ASP A 806 14.54 -9.18 -29.97
C ASP A 806 15.22 -9.99 -31.08
N LYS A 807 14.80 -9.78 -32.34
CA LYS A 807 15.47 -10.38 -33.49
C LYS A 807 16.89 -9.84 -33.68
N ARG A 808 17.11 -8.52 -33.60
CA ARG A 808 18.44 -7.92 -33.73
C ARG A 808 19.38 -8.32 -32.59
N VAL A 809 18.87 -8.55 -31.39
CA VAL A 809 19.62 -9.11 -30.25
C VAL A 809 20.05 -10.55 -30.57
N LYS A 810 19.12 -11.44 -30.94
CA LYS A 810 19.44 -12.84 -31.31
C LYS A 810 20.38 -12.94 -32.52
N ASP A 811 20.20 -12.08 -33.52
CA ASP A 811 21.08 -11.97 -34.69
C ASP A 811 22.48 -11.45 -34.31
N ALA A 812 22.66 -10.79 -33.16
CA ALA A 812 23.96 -10.36 -32.65
C ALA A 812 24.57 -11.43 -31.72
N GLU A 813 23.77 -12.01 -30.81
CA GLU A 813 24.13 -13.13 -29.94
C GLU A 813 24.68 -14.30 -30.76
N SER A 814 24.00 -14.73 -31.83
CA SER A 814 24.51 -15.81 -32.71
C SER A 814 25.87 -15.46 -33.29
N LYS A 815 26.06 -14.25 -33.82
CA LYS A 815 27.33 -13.80 -34.42
C LYS A 815 28.46 -13.71 -33.39
N TYR A 816 28.17 -13.36 -32.14
CA TYR A 816 29.18 -13.35 -31.08
C TYR A 816 29.45 -14.77 -30.53
N ALA A 817 28.44 -15.63 -30.43
CA ALA A 817 28.59 -17.03 -30.06
C ALA A 817 29.40 -17.82 -31.11
N GLU A 818 29.17 -17.57 -32.40
CA GLU A 818 29.96 -18.10 -33.53
C GLU A 818 31.43 -17.65 -33.42
N LYS A 819 31.69 -16.35 -33.25
CA LYS A 819 33.04 -15.81 -33.04
C LYS A 819 33.73 -16.40 -31.80
N LEU A 820 33.01 -16.55 -30.68
CA LEU A 820 33.53 -17.18 -29.46
C LEU A 820 33.81 -18.67 -29.67
N SER A 821 32.98 -19.38 -30.43
CA SER A 821 33.21 -20.77 -30.83
C SER A 821 34.48 -20.89 -31.67
N ASP A 822 34.69 -20.00 -32.64
CA ASP A 822 35.88 -20.00 -33.49
C ASP A 822 37.15 -19.58 -32.75
N MET A 823 37.09 -18.61 -31.84
CA MET A 823 38.22 -18.29 -30.96
C MET A 823 38.55 -19.46 -30.02
N ARG A 824 37.54 -20.17 -29.49
CA ARG A 824 37.77 -21.41 -28.72
C ARG A 824 38.45 -22.49 -29.57
N LYS A 825 38.00 -22.74 -30.81
CA LYS A 825 38.66 -23.67 -31.75
C LYS A 825 40.11 -23.28 -32.05
N GLN A 826 40.40 -21.98 -32.20
CA GLN A 826 41.75 -21.47 -32.42
C GLN A 826 42.65 -21.64 -31.18
N LEU A 827 42.12 -21.40 -29.97
CA LEU A 827 42.83 -21.66 -28.73
C LEU A 827 43.10 -23.16 -28.55
N ASP A 828 42.10 -24.02 -28.75
CA ASP A 828 42.23 -25.48 -28.77
C ASP A 828 43.33 -25.95 -29.74
N HIS A 829 43.40 -25.33 -30.93
CA HIS A 829 44.43 -25.64 -31.91
C HIS A 829 45.82 -25.20 -31.44
N ARG A 830 45.95 -24.02 -30.81
CA ARG A 830 47.21 -23.52 -30.24
C ARG A 830 47.66 -24.37 -29.05
N TRP A 831 46.77 -24.79 -28.16
CA TRP A 831 47.07 -25.77 -27.10
C TRP A 831 47.57 -27.08 -27.70
N LYS A 832 46.86 -27.66 -28.68
CA LYS A 832 47.30 -28.88 -29.39
C LYS A 832 48.57 -28.71 -30.25
N GLN A 833 49.07 -27.48 -30.43
CA GLN A 833 50.42 -27.21 -30.94
C GLN A 833 51.43 -27.13 -29.80
N LEU A 834 51.13 -26.42 -28.71
CA LEU A 834 51.95 -26.34 -27.50
C LEU A 834 52.21 -27.73 -26.90
N ASP A 835 51.20 -28.59 -26.78
CA ASP A 835 51.33 -29.98 -26.32
C ASP A 835 52.37 -30.76 -27.13
N LYS A 836 52.40 -30.55 -28.46
CA LYS A 836 53.35 -31.19 -29.38
C LYS A 836 54.75 -30.59 -29.24
N PHE A 837 54.85 -29.28 -29.06
CA PHE A 837 56.12 -28.63 -28.78
C PHE A 837 56.69 -29.08 -27.44
N GLU A 838 55.89 -29.13 -26.37
CA GLU A 838 56.31 -29.64 -25.05
C GLU A 838 56.72 -31.12 -25.14
N ALA A 839 55.95 -31.99 -25.81
CA ALA A 839 56.33 -33.38 -26.03
C ALA A 839 57.67 -33.49 -26.80
N SER A 840 57.90 -32.65 -27.81
CA SER A 840 59.17 -32.58 -28.53
C SER A 840 60.32 -32.12 -27.63
N LEU A 841 60.13 -31.06 -26.83
CA LEU A 841 61.12 -30.56 -25.87
C LEU A 841 61.41 -31.58 -24.77
N LYS A 842 60.41 -32.34 -24.32
CA LYS A 842 60.55 -33.42 -23.36
C LYS A 842 61.37 -34.57 -23.92
N THR A 843 61.09 -35.04 -25.14
CA THR A 843 61.93 -36.08 -25.79
C THR A 843 63.37 -35.60 -26.03
N VAL A 844 63.58 -34.32 -26.36
CA VAL A 844 64.93 -33.71 -26.44
C VAL A 844 65.60 -33.64 -25.06
N ALA A 845 64.86 -33.33 -23.99
CA ALA A 845 65.37 -33.30 -22.62
C ALA A 845 65.71 -34.72 -22.10
N GLU A 846 64.86 -35.71 -22.36
CA GLU A 846 65.11 -37.13 -22.06
C GLU A 846 66.33 -37.65 -22.83
N ALA A 847 66.47 -37.30 -24.11
CA ALA A 847 67.67 -37.59 -24.89
C ALA A 847 68.91 -36.92 -24.27
N LYS A 848 68.84 -35.64 -23.88
CA LYS A 848 69.93 -34.91 -23.21
C LYS A 848 70.34 -35.54 -21.88
N VAL A 849 69.39 -36.06 -21.11
CA VAL A 849 69.64 -36.83 -19.87
C VAL A 849 70.27 -38.20 -20.20
N ALA A 850 69.81 -38.89 -21.24
CA ALA A 850 70.41 -40.15 -21.69
C ALA A 850 71.85 -39.96 -22.18
N TRP A 851 72.14 -38.88 -22.91
CA TRP A 851 73.51 -38.51 -23.31
C TRP A 851 74.40 -38.20 -22.10
N ARG A 852 73.90 -37.44 -21.11
CA ARG A 852 74.63 -37.20 -19.85
C ARG A 852 74.92 -38.49 -19.07
N LYS A 853 73.94 -39.41 -18.98
CA LYS A 853 74.16 -40.73 -18.35
C LYS A 853 75.19 -41.57 -19.11
N LYS A 854 75.18 -41.56 -20.45
CA LYS A 854 76.19 -42.22 -21.27
C LYS A 854 77.59 -41.60 -21.10
N LEU A 855 77.68 -40.27 -21.01
CA LEU A 855 78.92 -39.57 -20.76
C LEU A 855 79.50 -39.95 -19.39
N SER A 856 78.70 -39.83 -18.32
CA SER A 856 79.10 -40.20 -16.96
C SER A 856 79.49 -41.68 -16.83
N ALA A 857 78.81 -42.58 -17.54
CA ALA A 857 79.22 -43.98 -17.61
C ALA A 857 80.59 -44.16 -18.31
N LYS A 858 80.87 -43.40 -19.37
CA LYS A 858 82.18 -43.42 -20.06
C LYS A 858 83.29 -42.71 -19.29
N GLU A 859 82.97 -41.70 -18.50
CA GLU A 859 83.88 -41.09 -17.54
C GLU A 859 84.24 -42.11 -16.44
N GLY A 860 83.25 -42.81 -15.87
CA GLY A 860 83.49 -43.88 -14.90
C GLY A 860 84.26 -45.09 -15.46
N GLU A 861 83.99 -45.51 -16.71
CA GLU A 861 84.81 -46.51 -17.41
C GLU A 861 86.25 -46.01 -17.61
N ALA A 862 86.45 -44.75 -17.99
CA ALA A 862 87.78 -44.17 -18.16
C ALA A 862 88.53 -44.01 -16.83
N GLU A 863 87.83 -43.75 -15.72
CA GLU A 863 88.42 -43.75 -14.38
C GLU A 863 88.77 -45.16 -13.90
N ALA A 864 87.92 -46.16 -14.15
CA ALA A 864 88.25 -47.57 -13.88
C ALA A 864 89.44 -48.07 -14.71
N LEU A 865 89.61 -47.57 -15.94
CA LEU A 865 90.80 -47.82 -16.75
C LEU A 865 92.04 -47.08 -16.21
N LYS A 866 91.90 -45.86 -15.69
CA LYS A 866 93.00 -45.15 -14.99
C LYS A 866 93.42 -45.86 -13.70
N THR A 867 92.47 -46.33 -12.88
CA THR A 867 92.79 -47.04 -11.63
C THR A 867 93.45 -48.39 -11.92
N THR A 868 92.94 -49.17 -12.87
CA THR A 868 93.58 -50.44 -13.26
C THR A 868 94.95 -50.24 -13.90
N VAL A 869 95.18 -49.17 -14.68
CA VAL A 869 96.53 -48.79 -15.13
C VAL A 869 97.45 -48.43 -13.96
N SER A 870 96.95 -47.70 -12.95
CA SER A 870 97.70 -47.38 -11.73
C SER A 870 98.03 -48.62 -10.88
N GLU A 871 97.06 -49.54 -10.73
CA GLU A 871 97.26 -50.83 -10.06
C GLU A 871 98.26 -51.72 -10.80
N LEU A 872 98.18 -51.79 -12.14
CA LEU A 872 99.16 -52.52 -12.96
C LEU A 872 100.56 -51.89 -12.88
N GLN A 873 100.67 -50.55 -12.80
CA GLN A 873 101.93 -49.87 -12.53
C GLN A 873 102.47 -50.19 -11.13
N ALA A 874 101.61 -50.20 -10.10
CA ALA A 874 101.98 -50.59 -8.74
C ALA A 874 102.41 -52.06 -8.65
N GLN A 875 101.75 -52.97 -9.37
CA GLN A 875 102.13 -54.38 -9.49
C GLN A 875 103.47 -54.53 -10.24
N LEU A 876 103.72 -53.76 -11.31
CA LEU A 876 105.01 -53.71 -12.01
C LEU A 876 106.16 -53.22 -11.11
N VAL A 877 105.89 -52.33 -10.16
CA VAL A 877 106.85 -51.91 -9.12
C VAL A 877 107.03 -53.02 -8.07
N SER A 878 105.95 -53.68 -7.65
CA SER A 878 105.96 -54.75 -6.63
C SER A 878 106.69 -56.02 -7.10
N ILE A 879 106.51 -56.41 -8.37
CA ILE A 879 107.09 -57.64 -8.97
C ILE A 879 108.63 -57.55 -9.15
N ARG A 880 109.25 -56.38 -8.93
CA ARG A 880 110.72 -56.20 -8.95
C ARG A 880 111.45 -56.73 -7.69
N LYS A 881 111.13 -57.95 -7.25
CA LYS A 881 112.01 -58.82 -6.43
C LYS A 881 111.57 -60.29 -6.52
N PRO A 882 112.43 -61.24 -6.92
CA PRO A 882 112.02 -62.63 -7.21
C PRO A 882 112.07 -63.55 -5.97
N GLY A 883 111.10 -64.47 -5.84
CA GLY A 883 111.06 -65.50 -4.79
C GLY A 883 109.86 -66.46 -4.87
N GLN A 884 110.11 -67.69 -5.31
CA GLN A 884 109.21 -68.84 -5.56
C GLN A 884 108.10 -69.13 -4.52
N GLY A 885 106.98 -69.79 -4.93
CA GLY A 885 105.95 -70.23 -3.96
C GLY A 885 104.75 -71.09 -4.41
N ASP A 886 104.76 -71.78 -5.56
CA ASP A 886 103.59 -72.57 -6.04
C ASP A 886 103.18 -73.73 -5.10
N SER A 887 101.85 -73.89 -4.88
CA SER A 887 101.10 -75.17 -4.77
C SER A 887 99.79 -75.05 -3.96
N MET A 888 99.72 -74.20 -2.92
CA MET A 888 98.59 -74.23 -1.98
C MET A 888 97.31 -73.50 -2.45
N GLU A 889 97.41 -72.50 -3.32
CA GLU A 889 96.27 -71.63 -3.67
C GLU A 889 95.13 -72.36 -4.40
N VAL A 890 95.47 -73.33 -5.26
CA VAL A 890 94.52 -74.11 -6.06
C VAL A 890 93.44 -74.78 -5.20
N ARG A 891 93.81 -75.25 -4.00
CA ARG A 891 92.88 -75.93 -3.07
C ARG A 891 91.93 -74.95 -2.37
N ALA A 892 92.33 -73.69 -2.18
CA ALA A 892 91.49 -72.66 -1.58
C ALA A 892 90.43 -72.12 -2.55
N LEU A 893 90.76 -72.03 -3.85
CA LEU A 893 89.84 -71.58 -4.89
C LEU A 893 88.67 -72.55 -5.10
N ALA A 894 88.94 -73.87 -5.14
CA ALA A 894 87.91 -74.91 -5.29
C ALA A 894 86.84 -74.90 -4.17
N ALA A 895 87.23 -74.53 -2.95
CA ALA A 895 86.32 -74.42 -1.81
C ALA A 895 85.39 -73.20 -1.90
N ARG A 896 85.81 -72.11 -2.56
CA ARG A 896 84.98 -70.92 -2.77
C ARG A 896 83.91 -71.16 -3.84
N ALA A 897 84.25 -71.84 -4.94
CA ALA A 897 83.31 -72.16 -6.03
C ALA A 897 82.07 -72.92 -5.53
N ASN A 898 82.27 -74.04 -4.83
CA ASN A 898 81.20 -74.88 -4.24
C ASN A 898 80.24 -74.11 -3.31
N ASN A 899 80.68 -73.01 -2.69
CA ASN A 899 79.86 -72.20 -1.78
C ASN A 899 79.04 -71.14 -2.53
N ALA A 900 79.52 -70.68 -3.70
CA ALA A 900 78.77 -69.79 -4.58
C ALA A 900 77.61 -70.52 -5.27
N GLU A 901 77.84 -71.73 -5.80
CA GLU A 901 76.83 -72.55 -6.49
C GLU A 901 75.58 -72.78 -5.63
N ARG A 902 75.76 -73.18 -4.36
CA ARG A 902 74.66 -73.41 -3.40
C ARG A 902 73.81 -72.18 -3.10
N ARG A 903 74.39 -70.96 -3.22
CA ARG A 903 73.63 -69.71 -3.06
C ARG A 903 72.78 -69.41 -4.29
N ILE A 904 73.29 -69.70 -5.49
CA ILE A 904 72.56 -69.52 -6.75
C ILE A 904 71.32 -70.43 -6.78
N THR A 905 71.45 -71.71 -6.39
CA THR A 905 70.30 -72.64 -6.39
C THR A 905 69.17 -72.19 -5.48
N ASN A 906 69.50 -71.67 -4.28
CA ASN A 906 68.49 -71.15 -3.35
C ASN A 906 67.77 -69.89 -3.88
N LEU A 907 68.48 -69.01 -4.58
CA LEU A 907 67.88 -67.81 -5.19
C LEU A 907 66.97 -68.18 -6.37
N GLN A 908 67.35 -69.15 -7.21
CA GLN A 908 66.48 -69.65 -8.29
C GLN A 908 65.17 -70.25 -7.74
N ASN A 909 65.25 -71.05 -6.67
CA ASN A 909 64.06 -71.63 -6.04
C ASN A 909 63.12 -70.56 -5.44
N GLN A 910 63.66 -69.44 -4.93
CA GLN A 910 62.86 -68.32 -4.44
C GLN A 910 62.21 -67.51 -5.57
N LEU A 911 62.89 -67.38 -6.73
CA LEU A 911 62.34 -66.71 -7.91
C LEU A 911 61.10 -67.44 -8.45
N VAL A 912 61.21 -68.75 -8.69
CA VAL A 912 60.09 -69.57 -9.23
C VAL A 912 58.86 -69.51 -8.32
N LEU A 913 59.04 -69.61 -7.00
CA LEU A 913 57.96 -69.48 -6.01
C LEU A 913 57.32 -68.07 -5.95
N SER A 914 57.93 -67.05 -6.56
CA SER A 914 57.31 -65.73 -6.74
C SER A 914 56.55 -65.62 -8.07
N GLU A 915 57.08 -66.23 -9.14
CA GLU A 915 56.46 -66.27 -10.47
C GLU A 915 55.15 -67.09 -10.49
N GLU A 916 55.10 -68.22 -9.78
CA GLU A 916 53.88 -69.01 -9.57
C GLU A 916 52.77 -68.23 -8.85
N LYS A 917 53.12 -67.34 -7.92
CA LYS A 917 52.14 -66.48 -7.22
C LYS A 917 51.64 -65.35 -8.12
N LEU A 918 52.52 -64.77 -8.92
CA LEU A 918 52.19 -63.66 -9.82
C LEU A 918 51.28 -64.15 -10.98
N THR A 919 51.59 -65.31 -11.56
CA THR A 919 50.77 -65.96 -12.60
C THR A 919 49.38 -66.37 -12.08
N THR A 920 49.28 -66.98 -10.89
CA THR A 920 47.98 -67.38 -10.31
C THR A 920 47.11 -66.20 -9.84
N ILE A 921 47.69 -65.03 -9.54
CA ILE A 921 46.93 -63.78 -9.37
C ILE A 921 46.41 -63.28 -10.72
N ASN A 922 47.27 -63.18 -11.73
CA ASN A 922 46.91 -62.65 -13.05
C ASN A 922 45.76 -63.44 -13.71
N GLN A 923 45.77 -64.78 -13.60
CA GLN A 923 44.68 -65.64 -14.07
C GLN A 923 43.31 -65.31 -13.42
N LYS A 924 43.29 -64.90 -12.15
CA LYS A 924 42.04 -64.54 -11.45
C LYS A 924 41.49 -63.20 -11.94
N THR A 925 42.34 -62.24 -12.24
CA THR A 925 41.96 -60.93 -12.81
C THR A 925 41.32 -61.12 -14.20
N VAL A 926 41.99 -61.83 -15.11
CA VAL A 926 41.46 -62.12 -16.46
C VAL A 926 40.12 -62.89 -16.40
N ALA A 927 39.97 -63.80 -15.43
CA ALA A 927 38.73 -64.54 -15.19
C ALA A 927 37.60 -63.73 -14.51
N ALA A 928 37.88 -62.51 -14.04
CA ALA A 928 36.90 -61.54 -13.57
C ALA A 928 36.51 -60.56 -14.69
N ASP A 929 37.50 -60.01 -15.41
CA ASP A 929 37.30 -59.04 -16.49
C ASP A 929 36.44 -59.64 -17.62
N SER A 930 36.74 -60.87 -18.04
CA SER A 930 35.93 -61.61 -19.03
C SER A 930 34.46 -61.80 -18.63
N LYS A 931 34.12 -61.79 -17.33
CA LYS A 931 32.73 -61.86 -16.84
C LYS A 931 32.05 -60.49 -16.80
N TRP A 932 32.81 -59.41 -16.66
CA TRP A 932 32.29 -58.05 -16.82
C TRP A 932 32.00 -57.75 -18.29
N ASP A 933 32.92 -58.07 -19.18
CA ASP A 933 32.80 -57.93 -20.63
C ASP A 933 31.50 -58.53 -21.20
N VAL A 934 31.17 -59.75 -20.77
CA VAL A 934 29.94 -60.45 -21.18
C VAL A 934 28.68 -59.73 -20.69
N ARG A 935 28.67 -59.20 -19.46
CA ARG A 935 27.53 -58.44 -18.92
C ARG A 935 27.35 -57.10 -19.63
N VAL A 936 28.44 -56.39 -19.90
CA VAL A 936 28.41 -55.10 -20.64
C VAL A 936 27.78 -55.32 -22.01
N LYS A 937 28.26 -56.32 -22.77
CA LYS A 937 27.70 -56.70 -24.07
C LYS A 937 26.23 -57.11 -23.99
N GLU A 938 25.81 -57.79 -22.91
CA GLU A 938 24.39 -58.08 -22.70
C GLU A 938 23.55 -56.81 -22.52
N TYR A 939 23.99 -55.87 -21.67
CA TYR A 939 23.29 -54.59 -21.47
C TYR A 939 23.24 -53.74 -22.74
N GLU A 940 24.33 -53.67 -23.51
CA GLU A 940 24.36 -53.00 -24.83
C GLU A 940 23.31 -53.57 -25.79
N THR A 941 23.20 -54.90 -25.89
CA THR A 941 22.20 -55.52 -26.78
C THR A 941 20.76 -55.31 -26.29
N ARG A 942 20.54 -55.22 -24.97
CA ARG A 942 19.22 -54.88 -24.40
C ARG A 942 18.85 -53.42 -24.69
N LEU A 943 19.78 -52.48 -24.48
CA LEU A 943 19.59 -51.06 -24.76
C LEU A 943 19.28 -50.81 -26.24
N LYS A 944 20.07 -51.40 -27.14
CA LYS A 944 19.87 -51.27 -28.60
C LYS A 944 18.50 -51.78 -29.06
N LYS A 945 18.01 -52.90 -28.50
CA LYS A 945 16.66 -53.42 -28.77
C LYS A 945 15.55 -52.45 -28.32
N ALA A 946 15.73 -51.79 -27.18
CA ALA A 946 14.79 -50.78 -26.69
C ALA A 946 14.78 -49.53 -27.61
N GLU A 947 15.94 -49.03 -28.03
CA GLU A 947 16.03 -47.93 -29.00
C GLU A 947 15.34 -48.27 -30.33
N GLU A 948 15.54 -49.47 -30.86
CA GLU A 948 14.93 -49.91 -32.11
C GLU A 948 13.40 -50.04 -31.99
N ALA A 949 12.88 -50.37 -30.80
CA ALA A 949 11.44 -50.33 -30.52
C ALA A 949 10.89 -48.90 -30.55
N VAL A 950 11.51 -47.97 -29.81
CA VAL A 950 11.12 -46.55 -29.79
C VAL A 950 11.24 -45.90 -31.19
N LYS A 951 12.24 -46.28 -31.99
CA LYS A 951 12.38 -45.82 -33.38
C LYS A 951 11.22 -46.31 -34.26
N ARG A 952 10.79 -47.58 -34.13
CA ARG A 952 9.61 -48.11 -34.84
C ARG A 952 8.30 -47.45 -34.39
N GLU A 953 8.12 -47.24 -33.09
CA GLU A 953 6.92 -46.57 -32.56
C GLU A 953 6.82 -45.11 -33.04
N ARG A 954 7.92 -44.35 -32.97
CA ARG A 954 7.98 -42.97 -33.51
C ARG A 954 7.70 -42.91 -35.01
N GLN A 955 8.11 -43.92 -35.77
CA GLN A 955 7.82 -44.00 -37.20
C GLN A 955 6.32 -44.27 -37.46
N GLY A 956 5.73 -45.28 -36.81
CA GLY A 956 4.30 -45.57 -36.90
C GLY A 956 3.39 -44.50 -36.28
N ALA A 957 3.93 -43.58 -35.47
CA ALA A 957 3.25 -42.36 -35.05
C ALA A 957 3.25 -41.28 -36.16
N LYS A 958 4.40 -41.05 -36.81
CA LYS A 958 4.49 -40.13 -37.97
C LYS A 958 3.59 -40.55 -39.13
N GLU A 959 3.53 -41.84 -39.42
CA GLU A 959 2.70 -42.38 -40.50
C GLU A 959 1.20 -42.10 -40.23
N ARG A 960 0.71 -42.37 -39.02
CA ARG A 960 -0.66 -42.00 -38.61
C ARG A 960 -0.93 -40.49 -38.66
N VAL A 961 0.04 -39.63 -38.29
CA VAL A 961 -0.11 -38.18 -38.43
C VAL A 961 -0.22 -37.77 -39.91
N PHE A 962 0.60 -38.36 -40.78
CA PHE A 962 0.57 -38.10 -42.22
C PHE A 962 -0.74 -38.57 -42.89
N GLU A 963 -1.27 -39.72 -42.46
CA GLU A 963 -2.60 -40.21 -42.87
C GLU A 963 -3.70 -39.22 -42.45
N LEU A 964 -3.71 -38.78 -41.19
CA LEU A 964 -4.69 -37.80 -40.67
C LEU A 964 -4.58 -36.44 -41.37
N GLU A 965 -3.36 -35.95 -41.63
CA GLU A 965 -3.15 -34.74 -42.45
C GLU A 965 -3.71 -34.91 -43.87
N THR A 966 -3.55 -36.09 -44.47
CA THR A 966 -4.02 -36.37 -45.84
C THR A 966 -5.54 -36.48 -45.88
N GLN A 967 -6.17 -37.05 -44.85
CA GLN A 967 -7.61 -37.05 -44.65
C GLN A 967 -8.14 -35.61 -44.45
N LEU A 968 -7.50 -34.80 -43.60
CA LEU A 968 -7.83 -33.38 -43.41
C LEU A 968 -7.76 -32.58 -44.71
N LYS A 969 -6.68 -32.71 -45.48
CA LYS A 969 -6.52 -32.05 -46.79
C LYS A 969 -7.56 -32.52 -47.82
N THR A 970 -8.11 -33.73 -47.66
CA THR A 970 -9.18 -34.27 -48.52
C THR A 970 -10.54 -33.72 -48.10
N LEU A 971 -10.85 -33.70 -46.79
CA LEU A 971 -12.06 -33.09 -46.24
C LEU A 971 -12.12 -31.58 -46.51
N GLN A 972 -11.00 -30.88 -46.40
CA GLN A 972 -10.90 -29.44 -46.71
C GLN A 972 -11.18 -29.16 -48.19
N ARG A 973 -10.69 -30.00 -49.11
CA ARG A 973 -11.04 -29.90 -50.55
C ARG A 973 -12.52 -30.20 -50.82
N GLN A 974 -13.14 -31.11 -50.07
CA GLN A 974 -14.59 -31.34 -50.15
C GLN A 974 -15.37 -30.13 -49.64
N LEU A 975 -14.96 -29.54 -48.51
CA LEU A 975 -15.52 -28.31 -47.96
C LEU A 975 -15.40 -27.14 -48.95
N ASP A 976 -14.25 -26.95 -49.61
CA ASP A 976 -14.06 -25.93 -50.64
C ASP A 976 -14.94 -26.14 -51.88
N LEU A 977 -15.22 -27.40 -52.23
CA LEU A 977 -16.12 -27.74 -53.33
C LEU A 977 -17.59 -27.51 -52.96
N GLU A 978 -18.01 -27.86 -51.75
CA GLU A 978 -19.35 -27.53 -51.24
C GLU A 978 -19.55 -26.03 -51.03
N ASN A 979 -18.54 -25.30 -50.55
CA ASN A 979 -18.59 -23.84 -50.48
C ASN A 979 -18.73 -23.20 -51.87
N LYS A 980 -18.06 -23.74 -52.91
CA LYS A 980 -18.25 -23.30 -54.30
C LYS A 980 -19.58 -23.74 -54.91
N ARG A 981 -20.17 -24.86 -54.46
CA ARG A 981 -21.56 -25.25 -54.80
C ARG A 981 -22.55 -24.29 -54.15
N ASN A 982 -22.38 -23.99 -52.86
CA ASN A 982 -23.21 -23.06 -52.12
C ASN A 982 -23.11 -21.64 -52.68
N GLN A 983 -21.93 -21.13 -52.99
CA GLN A 983 -21.76 -19.82 -53.66
C GLN A 983 -22.48 -19.79 -55.02
N ARG A 984 -22.35 -20.83 -55.85
CA ARG A 984 -23.09 -20.91 -57.12
C ARG A 984 -24.60 -21.03 -56.93
N LEU A 985 -25.07 -21.76 -55.92
CA LEU A 985 -26.49 -21.81 -55.56
C LEU A 985 -26.98 -20.43 -55.08
N GLN A 986 -26.15 -19.70 -54.34
CA GLN A 986 -26.43 -18.36 -53.84
C GLN A 986 -26.52 -17.35 -55.00
N GLU A 987 -25.52 -17.32 -55.89
CA GLU A 987 -25.53 -16.59 -57.17
C GLU A 987 -26.78 -16.91 -58.02
N ILE A 988 -27.17 -18.19 -58.10
CA ILE A 988 -28.38 -18.64 -58.81
C ILE A 988 -29.66 -18.13 -58.10
N THR A 989 -29.76 -18.19 -56.78
CA THR A 989 -30.93 -17.66 -56.04
C THR A 989 -31.04 -16.13 -56.10
N GLU A 990 -29.92 -15.42 -56.13
CA GLU A 990 -29.85 -13.98 -56.30
C GLU A 990 -30.22 -13.56 -57.73
N SER A 991 -29.66 -14.23 -58.75
CA SER A 991 -29.98 -13.96 -60.16
C SER A 991 -31.43 -14.30 -60.55
N HIS A 992 -32.06 -15.25 -59.87
CA HIS A 992 -33.50 -15.54 -60.01
C HIS A 992 -34.41 -14.71 -59.09
N GLY A 993 -33.87 -13.77 -58.31
CA GLY A 993 -34.65 -12.83 -57.51
C GLY A 993 -35.44 -13.47 -56.36
N LEU A 994 -35.06 -14.67 -55.90
CA LEU A 994 -35.79 -15.43 -54.88
C LEU A 994 -35.45 -15.02 -53.43
N ASN A 995 -34.78 -13.88 -53.24
CA ASN A 995 -34.51 -13.33 -51.91
C ASN A 995 -35.76 -12.61 -51.34
N THR A 996 -36.80 -13.39 -51.03
CA THR A 996 -38.03 -12.88 -50.41
C THR A 996 -38.21 -13.38 -48.98
N ARG A 997 -38.43 -12.43 -48.06
CA ARG A 997 -38.91 -12.56 -46.66
C ARG A 997 -37.90 -12.98 -45.57
N SER A 998 -37.53 -11.98 -44.76
CA SER A 998 -37.48 -12.11 -43.29
C SER A 998 -38.84 -12.60 -42.76
N PRO A 999 -38.87 -13.60 -41.86
CA PRO A 999 -38.96 -13.39 -40.40
C PRO A 999 -37.98 -14.32 -39.62
N ARG A 1000 -37.79 -14.29 -38.28
CA ARG A 1000 -38.25 -13.50 -37.12
C ARG A 1000 -37.19 -13.65 -35.98
N PRO A 1001 -37.30 -12.99 -34.80
CA PRO A 1001 -36.30 -13.12 -33.74
C PRO A 1001 -36.53 -14.35 -32.83
N SER A 1002 -35.44 -14.79 -32.20
CA SER A 1002 -35.37 -15.61 -30.99
C SER A 1002 -34.06 -15.29 -30.26
#